data_AF-A0A561SVV5-F1
#
_entry.id   AF-A0A561SVV5-F1
#
_cell.length_a   1.000
_cell.length_b   1.000
_cell.length_c   1.000
_cell.angle_alpha   90.00
_cell.angle_beta   90.00
_cell.angle_gamma   90.00
#
_symmetry.space_group_name_H-M   'P 1'
#
loop_
_entity.id
_entity.type
_entity.pdbx_description
1 polymer ?
#
loop_
_entity_poly.entity_id
_entity_poly.type
_entity_poly.pdbx_seq_one_letter_code
_entity_poly.pdbx_strand_id
1 'polypeptide(L)'
;MSERQHTPRVLVLVENLSVPFDRRVWQECSALVDAGYDVVVICPMGIGRDAEPEVVLDGVRILRYPLRAASAGPAGYVREYGTALWHTARLALRVRREGRIDAVHACNPPDLLLPAVLPLKFLGAKFVFDQHDLVPELFLSRFPDGGRWLLQVALLCERLTFALADAVISTNESYRQVAIDRGRKDPALVQVVRSAPDLERFTPTDADPDLRRGKRHLAAYLGVMGPQDGIDYALRALAHVRHDLGRDDLHTIFMGSGDCFDEVRELCTRLGLDQCVEFTGRVPDEFVQRCLSTADVCLAPDPRTPLNDVSSMNKIVEYMAIGRPIVAFDLVEAQVSAGGAAVYVPADDELAFAKCIDELLGDPHRRQVMGEIGRARVEGELSWAHSQRNLTDFYARIAPVPSSMGEQRGTHGGRGSTVTMGRLGWYATRARMMGPREVGWRIAKVAGGSTRTLTSRVRARGVLSDPTGSAWGRAFRNFRDATDRPVVLDRARAAAIARELPDEASAVVRAADAARDGTFAFFGNPPVRFPGRIDWNLDPRTGCRWPDRPAARINHRTHRGDAKWIWELNRLQHLPWLAQAWLFTGDETYAEAALDQLDSWLDQNPTGRGIAWRGGFEAGLRAISVAIAVQGLRDSSAMTLERYRRIVTMLAESAELCWRDRSRFSSANNHLLGELAGAATVGILFPELAGAQRWERRALAALAREADRQILPDGSGAEQSSVYLMFSAQLLLVPAALLQLRGDRPPAAIRAAVERSAGYLADLVGDGDPLPRYGDEDGGFALRLHPEPVDTLERHLALVGGTTGGPLAASADLPARWLTAPGADRAPRTEVRTGSWYAPQGGVVVLRRPKQRIMMDVGPLGYLSLAAHGHADALAVTIAADGRDLVGDPGTGSYYAEPSWRAAFRRTRMHATVEVDGLDQSVAGGPFMWTRHAATSVRGIDLARGVVEAEHDGYTRLDDPVRHRRYLVAPPEQDWALVLDLLEGTGQHRFRTSWPLHPDLGVEDHGTTQVVERDGSAVLQVVTTSTAAMRPYRARGDDDEGLGWWSPRFESRTPAWLIGAVVESAECPVAIATVLTVSEDRELRVKDLSIARDESGGVEVTWTDGTTRPAVRVDTGTPGAVAYSLPVLA
;
A
#
# COMPACT_ATOMS: atom_id res chain seq x y z
N MET A 1 55.12 -10.50 -17.24
CA MET A 1 54.22 -10.18 -18.37
C MET A 1 53.26 -9.12 -17.89
N SER A 2 53.36 -7.92 -18.47
CA SER A 2 52.47 -6.79 -18.19
C SER A 2 51.02 -7.22 -18.39
N GLU A 3 50.20 -7.20 -17.34
CA GLU A 3 48.75 -7.17 -17.49
C GLU A 3 48.45 -5.93 -18.35
N ARG A 4 47.95 -6.13 -19.58
CA ARG A 4 47.41 -5.01 -20.35
C ARG A 4 46.17 -4.55 -19.60
N GLN A 5 46.16 -3.30 -19.16
CA GLN A 5 44.96 -2.66 -18.60
C GLN A 5 43.82 -2.81 -19.61
N HIS A 6 42.76 -3.51 -19.20
CA HIS A 6 41.57 -3.73 -20.04
C HIS A 6 40.73 -2.45 -20.03
N THR A 7 40.66 -1.77 -21.17
CA THR A 7 39.72 -0.66 -21.38
C THR A 7 38.30 -1.22 -21.49
N PRO A 8 37.35 -0.81 -20.63
CA PRO A 8 35.99 -1.33 -20.69
C PRO A 8 35.31 -0.97 -22.02
N ARG A 9 34.65 -1.94 -22.64
CA ARG A 9 33.97 -1.78 -23.94
C ARG A 9 32.46 -1.66 -23.79
N VAL A 10 31.88 -0.61 -24.37
CA VAL A 10 30.43 -0.38 -24.44
C VAL A 10 29.93 -0.62 -25.87
N LEU A 11 28.99 -1.55 -26.04
CA LEU A 11 28.31 -1.80 -27.30
C LEU A 11 26.94 -1.10 -27.31
N VAL A 12 26.78 -0.07 -28.14
CA VAL A 12 25.53 0.67 -28.31
C VAL A 12 24.73 0.11 -29.48
N LEU A 13 23.43 -0.13 -29.27
CA LEU A 13 22.52 -0.69 -30.27
C LEU A 13 21.42 0.34 -30.59
N VAL A 14 21.29 0.66 -31.89
CA VAL A 14 20.28 1.59 -32.44
C VAL A 14 19.59 0.92 -33.63
N GLU A 15 18.28 1.09 -33.75
CA GLU A 15 17.49 0.43 -34.81
C GLU A 15 16.81 1.41 -35.78
N ASN A 16 16.41 2.57 -35.28
CA ASN A 16 15.56 3.53 -35.98
C ASN A 16 16.34 4.57 -36.82
N LEU A 17 17.56 4.95 -36.43
CA LEU A 17 18.34 6.01 -37.06
C LEU A 17 19.82 5.64 -37.24
N SER A 18 20.45 6.22 -38.26
CA SER A 18 21.91 6.12 -38.44
C SER A 18 22.65 7.01 -37.44
N VAL A 19 23.87 6.64 -37.07
CA VAL A 19 24.77 7.47 -36.24
C VAL A 19 25.89 8.00 -37.14
N PRO A 20 26.25 9.30 -37.10
CA PRO A 20 25.92 10.34 -36.10
C PRO A 20 24.65 11.14 -36.39
N PHE A 21 23.76 10.70 -37.28
CA PHE A 21 22.51 11.42 -37.54
C PHE A 21 21.62 11.52 -36.29
N ASP A 22 21.54 10.42 -35.52
CA ASP A 22 20.99 10.43 -34.19
C ASP A 22 21.89 11.22 -33.23
N ARG A 23 21.49 12.47 -32.98
CA ARG A 23 22.29 13.43 -32.23
C ARG A 23 22.46 13.05 -30.77
N ARG A 24 21.42 12.47 -30.16
CA ARG A 24 21.44 12.07 -28.75
C ARG A 24 22.42 10.91 -28.58
N VAL A 25 22.27 9.85 -29.38
CA VAL A 25 23.17 8.70 -29.30
C VAL A 25 24.60 9.12 -29.61
N TRP A 26 24.80 10.04 -30.57
CA TRP A 26 26.13 10.58 -30.86
C TRP A 26 26.77 11.30 -29.68
N GLN A 27 26.01 12.17 -28.99
CA GLN A 27 26.46 12.86 -27.78
C GLN A 27 26.81 11.87 -26.66
N GLU A 28 25.98 10.85 -26.43
CA GLU A 28 26.24 9.79 -25.44
C GLU A 28 27.50 8.99 -25.78
N CYS A 29 27.68 8.58 -27.04
CA CYS A 29 28.86 7.84 -27.49
C CYS A 29 30.14 8.67 -27.32
N SER A 30 30.11 9.95 -27.70
CA SER A 30 31.24 10.87 -27.57
C SER A 30 31.63 11.05 -26.10
N ALA A 31 30.64 11.26 -25.22
CA ALA A 31 30.87 11.39 -23.78
C ALA A 31 31.49 10.13 -23.14
N LEU A 32 31.12 8.93 -23.63
CA LEU A 32 31.72 7.68 -23.16
C LEU A 32 33.15 7.51 -23.68
N VAL A 33 33.45 7.89 -24.91
CA VAL A 33 34.84 7.91 -25.43
C VAL A 33 35.70 8.87 -24.61
N ASP A 34 35.21 10.07 -24.33
CA ASP A 34 35.90 11.08 -23.50
C ASP A 34 36.15 10.57 -22.06
N ALA A 35 35.24 9.76 -21.53
CA ALA A 35 35.38 9.10 -20.23
C ALA A 35 36.31 7.86 -20.25
N GLY A 36 36.91 7.53 -21.40
CA GLY A 36 37.90 6.48 -21.55
C GLY A 36 37.33 5.10 -21.88
N TYR A 37 36.09 5.00 -22.37
CA TYR A 37 35.49 3.74 -22.83
C TYR A 37 35.82 3.45 -24.30
N ASP A 38 35.97 2.17 -24.64
CA ASP A 38 35.98 1.72 -26.03
C ASP A 38 34.53 1.55 -26.52
N VAL A 39 34.08 2.43 -27.42
CA VAL A 39 32.67 2.51 -27.82
C VAL A 39 32.47 1.97 -29.24
N VAL A 40 31.57 0.99 -29.37
CA VAL A 40 31.15 0.44 -30.67
C VAL A 40 29.64 0.64 -30.82
N VAL A 41 29.18 1.16 -31.96
CA VAL A 41 27.77 1.40 -32.25
C VAL A 41 27.32 0.51 -33.41
N ILE A 42 26.16 -0.15 -33.27
CA ILE A 42 25.49 -0.86 -34.35
C ILE A 42 24.19 -0.11 -34.69
N CYS A 43 24.05 0.36 -35.93
CA CYS A 43 22.90 1.16 -36.39
C CYS A 43 22.53 0.87 -37.86
N PRO A 44 21.34 1.24 -38.35
CA PRO A 44 21.03 1.19 -39.78
C PRO A 44 21.84 2.20 -40.61
N MET A 45 21.96 1.95 -41.91
CA MET A 45 22.46 2.94 -42.89
C MET A 45 21.46 4.07 -43.12
N GLY A 46 21.95 5.29 -43.32
CA GLY A 46 21.11 6.44 -43.65
C GLY A 46 20.66 6.45 -45.12
N ILE A 47 19.58 7.18 -45.40
CA ILE A 47 19.10 7.43 -46.78
C ILE A 47 19.78 8.69 -47.31
N GLY A 48 20.67 8.54 -48.29
CA GLY A 48 21.40 9.66 -48.92
C GLY A 48 22.56 10.24 -48.09
N ARG A 49 22.90 9.62 -46.96
CA ARG A 49 23.97 9.98 -45.99
C ARG A 49 24.29 8.74 -45.14
N ASP A 50 25.43 8.72 -44.44
CA ASP A 50 25.77 7.68 -43.45
C ASP A 50 25.66 6.24 -44.02
N ALA A 51 26.24 6.03 -45.22
CA ALA A 51 26.08 4.81 -46.01
C ALA A 51 27.24 3.81 -45.86
N GLU A 52 28.33 4.20 -45.20
CA GLU A 52 29.51 3.35 -44.99
C GLU A 52 29.16 2.20 -44.04
N PRO A 53 29.43 0.92 -44.41
CA PRO A 53 29.13 -0.23 -43.55
C PRO A 53 29.94 -0.30 -42.25
N GLU A 54 31.14 0.28 -42.23
CA GLU A 54 32.00 0.33 -41.05
C GLU A 54 32.89 1.59 -41.13
N VAL A 55 32.88 2.41 -40.08
CA VAL A 55 33.67 3.65 -40.00
C VAL A 55 34.05 3.94 -38.54
N VAL A 56 35.16 4.64 -38.31
CA VAL A 56 35.51 5.17 -36.98
C VAL A 56 35.48 6.69 -37.07
N LEU A 57 34.65 7.33 -36.25
CA LEU A 57 34.51 8.78 -36.16
C LEU A 57 34.72 9.18 -34.71
N ASP A 58 35.60 10.16 -34.45
CA ASP A 58 35.88 10.70 -33.10
C ASP A 58 36.05 9.63 -32.01
N GLY A 59 36.77 8.55 -32.34
CA GLY A 59 37.02 7.42 -31.44
C GLY A 59 35.88 6.40 -31.31
N VAL A 60 34.70 6.67 -31.88
CA VAL A 60 33.55 5.76 -31.91
C VAL A 60 33.60 4.88 -33.15
N ARG A 61 33.61 3.55 -32.98
CA ARG A 61 33.53 2.61 -34.11
C ARG A 61 32.07 2.30 -34.44
N ILE A 62 31.66 2.58 -35.67
CA ILE A 62 30.28 2.46 -36.13
C ILE A 62 30.18 1.31 -37.14
N LEU A 63 29.24 0.39 -36.91
CA LEU A 63 28.91 -0.74 -37.78
C LEU A 63 27.47 -0.56 -38.31
N ARG A 64 27.33 -0.33 -39.61
CA ARG A 64 26.04 -0.07 -40.25
C ARG A 64 25.51 -1.25 -41.04
N TYR A 65 24.19 -1.44 -41.03
CA TYR A 65 23.52 -2.45 -41.84
C TYR A 65 22.42 -1.85 -42.73
N PRO A 66 22.17 -2.42 -43.92
CA PRO A 66 21.11 -1.95 -44.79
C PRO A 66 19.74 -2.29 -44.18
N LEU A 67 18.89 -1.29 -43.99
CA LEU A 67 17.51 -1.44 -43.55
C LEU A 67 16.59 -0.73 -44.55
N ARG A 68 15.49 -1.36 -44.95
CA ARG A 68 14.47 -0.74 -45.81
C ARG A 68 13.25 -0.46 -44.94
N ALA A 69 12.88 0.82 -44.84
CA ALA A 69 11.66 1.23 -44.14
C ALA A 69 10.43 0.51 -44.71
N ALA A 70 9.54 0.03 -43.83
CA ALA A 70 8.36 -0.71 -44.24
C ALA A 70 7.38 0.15 -45.05
N SER A 71 6.82 -0.44 -46.11
CA SER A 71 5.59 0.04 -46.75
C SER A 71 4.37 -0.27 -45.87
N ALA A 72 3.37 0.62 -45.86
CA ALA A 72 2.21 0.59 -44.97
C ALA A 72 1.61 -0.80 -44.70
N GLY A 73 1.48 -1.17 -43.42
CA GLY A 73 0.77 -2.37 -42.94
C GLY A 73 1.56 -3.19 -41.88
N PRO A 74 0.89 -3.96 -41.01
CA PRO A 74 1.54 -4.71 -39.91
C PRO A 74 2.61 -5.73 -40.35
N ALA A 75 2.43 -6.34 -41.52
CA ALA A 75 3.39 -7.33 -42.06
C ALA A 75 4.72 -6.69 -42.52
N GLY A 76 4.69 -5.42 -42.93
CA GLY A 76 5.88 -4.65 -43.29
C GLY A 76 6.77 -4.41 -42.08
N TYR A 77 6.19 -3.94 -40.97
CA TYR A 77 6.89 -3.71 -39.70
C TYR A 77 7.52 -4.99 -39.13
N VAL A 78 6.84 -6.13 -39.19
CA VAL A 78 7.41 -7.42 -38.72
C VAL A 78 8.64 -7.81 -39.52
N ARG A 79 8.65 -7.57 -40.85
CA ARG A 79 9.79 -7.87 -41.72
C ARG A 79 10.97 -6.93 -41.45
N GLU A 80 10.69 -5.64 -41.27
CA GLU A 80 11.69 -4.62 -40.93
C GLU A 80 12.39 -4.97 -39.61
N TYR A 81 11.63 -5.11 -38.52
CA TYR A 81 12.18 -5.46 -37.21
C TYR A 81 12.90 -6.81 -37.20
N GLY A 82 12.37 -7.83 -37.90
CA GLY A 82 13.05 -9.13 -38.02
C GLY A 82 14.39 -9.03 -38.73
N THR A 83 14.49 -8.19 -39.76
CA THR A 83 15.74 -7.94 -40.51
C THR A 83 16.74 -7.19 -39.65
N ALA A 84 16.30 -6.12 -38.97
CA ALA A 84 17.13 -5.34 -38.05
C ALA A 84 17.69 -6.22 -36.93
N LEU A 85 16.85 -6.99 -36.24
CA LEU A 85 17.28 -7.88 -35.14
C LEU A 85 18.30 -8.92 -35.58
N TRP A 86 18.15 -9.49 -36.78
CA TRP A 86 19.13 -10.44 -37.32
C TRP A 86 20.49 -9.78 -37.57
N HIS A 87 20.50 -8.61 -38.21
CA HIS A 87 21.73 -7.85 -38.47
C HIS A 87 22.41 -7.42 -37.17
N THR A 88 21.65 -6.87 -36.23
CA THR A 88 22.12 -6.42 -34.93
C THR A 88 22.73 -7.58 -34.14
N ALA A 89 22.06 -8.73 -34.05
CA ALA A 89 22.60 -9.92 -33.37
C ALA A 89 23.88 -10.44 -34.05
N ARG A 90 23.93 -10.50 -35.38
CA ARG A 90 25.11 -10.95 -36.13
C ARG A 90 26.33 -10.06 -35.89
N LEU A 91 26.13 -8.73 -35.94
CA LEU A 91 27.20 -7.75 -35.72
C LEU A 91 27.62 -7.70 -34.25
N ALA A 92 26.68 -7.79 -33.31
CA ALA A 92 26.96 -7.88 -31.87
C ALA A 92 27.84 -9.09 -31.53
N LEU A 93 27.55 -10.26 -32.14
CA LEU A 93 28.39 -11.45 -32.00
C LEU A 93 29.76 -11.30 -32.68
N ARG A 94 29.87 -10.55 -33.77
CA ARG A 94 31.17 -10.19 -34.37
C ARG A 94 32.01 -9.38 -33.37
N VAL A 95 31.45 -8.31 -32.80
CA VAL A 95 32.16 -7.47 -31.79
C VAL A 95 32.57 -8.30 -30.57
N ARG A 96 31.70 -9.21 -30.12
CA ARG A 96 32.00 -10.12 -28.98
C ARG A 96 33.13 -11.11 -29.26
N ARG A 97 33.34 -11.51 -30.52
CA ARG A 97 34.48 -12.36 -30.92
C ARG A 97 35.79 -11.61 -30.98
N GLU A 98 35.73 -10.30 -31.21
CA GLU A 98 36.90 -9.41 -31.25
C GLU A 98 37.39 -9.01 -29.85
N GLY A 99 36.53 -9.09 -28.82
CA GLY A 99 36.91 -8.79 -27.44
C GLY A 99 35.75 -8.94 -26.44
N ARG A 100 36.04 -8.79 -25.15
CA ARG A 100 35.01 -8.72 -24.10
C ARG A 100 34.16 -7.46 -24.30
N ILE A 101 32.86 -7.58 -24.06
CA ILE A 101 31.92 -6.47 -23.99
C ILE A 101 31.52 -6.34 -22.53
N ASP A 102 31.70 -5.16 -21.95
CA ASP A 102 31.46 -4.89 -20.54
C ASP A 102 30.02 -4.41 -20.31
N ALA A 103 29.50 -3.59 -21.23
CA ALA A 103 28.12 -3.15 -21.22
C ALA A 103 27.50 -3.14 -22.62
N VAL A 104 26.21 -3.44 -22.70
CA VAL A 104 25.37 -3.28 -23.89
C VAL A 104 24.34 -2.20 -23.61
N HIS A 105 24.41 -1.09 -24.34
CA HIS A 105 23.50 0.06 -24.26
C HIS A 105 22.47 -0.07 -25.38
N ALA A 106 21.25 -0.49 -25.06
CA ALA A 106 20.19 -0.60 -26.05
C ALA A 106 19.31 0.65 -26.04
N CYS A 107 19.35 1.41 -27.14
CA CYS A 107 18.54 2.60 -27.34
C CYS A 107 17.18 2.17 -27.93
N ASN A 108 16.08 2.56 -27.28
CA ASN A 108 14.75 2.33 -27.81
C ASN A 108 14.26 3.56 -28.60
N PRO A 109 13.25 3.44 -29.48
CA PRO A 109 12.51 2.24 -29.89
C PRO A 109 13.29 1.34 -30.89
N PRO A 110 12.93 0.04 -31.01
CA PRO A 110 11.87 -0.68 -30.29
C PRO A 110 12.34 -1.35 -28.99
N ASP A 111 11.39 -1.69 -28.11
CA ASP A 111 11.64 -2.49 -26.88
C ASP A 111 11.93 -3.98 -27.17
N LEU A 112 12.36 -4.30 -28.40
CA LEU A 112 12.49 -5.65 -28.95
C LEU A 112 13.94 -6.10 -29.14
N LEU A 113 14.94 -5.31 -28.72
CA LEU A 113 16.37 -5.61 -28.92
C LEU A 113 16.89 -6.81 -28.08
N LEU A 114 16.06 -7.40 -27.22
CA LEU A 114 16.42 -8.50 -26.33
C LEU A 114 17.09 -9.71 -27.01
N PRO A 115 16.68 -10.17 -28.21
CA PRO A 115 17.36 -11.29 -28.88
C PRO A 115 18.84 -11.00 -29.20
N ALA A 116 19.20 -9.74 -29.44
CA ALA A 116 20.60 -9.34 -29.66
C ALA A 116 21.36 -9.16 -28.33
N VAL A 117 20.67 -8.70 -27.28
CA VAL A 117 21.27 -8.41 -25.96
C VAL A 117 21.49 -9.68 -25.13
N LEU A 118 20.52 -10.59 -25.08
CA LEU A 118 20.51 -11.75 -24.19
C LEU A 118 21.77 -12.62 -24.29
N PRO A 119 22.27 -13.00 -25.49
CA PRO A 119 23.50 -13.77 -25.61
C PRO A 119 24.72 -13.07 -25.00
N LEU A 120 24.80 -11.74 -25.13
CA LEU A 120 25.90 -10.94 -24.58
C LEU A 120 25.81 -10.83 -23.07
N LYS A 121 24.60 -10.67 -22.53
CA LYS A 121 24.34 -10.64 -21.08
C LYS A 121 24.73 -11.96 -20.41
N PHE A 122 24.36 -13.11 -20.99
CA PHE A 122 24.78 -14.42 -20.49
C PHE A 122 26.30 -14.63 -20.56
N LEU A 123 26.99 -13.88 -21.41
CA LEU A 123 28.46 -13.87 -21.53
C LEU A 123 29.14 -12.82 -20.63
N GLY A 124 28.40 -12.20 -19.69
CA GLY A 124 28.92 -11.33 -18.64
C GLY A 124 28.74 -9.83 -18.87
N ALA A 125 28.16 -9.39 -20.00
CA ALA A 125 27.93 -7.97 -20.23
C ALA A 125 26.76 -7.42 -19.39
N LYS A 126 26.90 -6.21 -18.85
CA LYS A 126 25.80 -5.48 -18.21
C LYS A 126 24.84 -4.94 -19.27
N PHE A 127 23.54 -5.11 -19.06
CA PHE A 127 22.51 -4.61 -19.95
C PHE A 127 22.00 -3.25 -19.46
N VAL A 128 22.30 -2.18 -20.20
CA VAL A 128 21.73 -0.85 -20.01
C VAL A 128 20.58 -0.65 -21.00
N PHE A 129 19.38 -0.41 -20.48
CA PHE A 129 18.24 -0.05 -21.30
C PHE A 129 18.06 1.47 -21.29
N ASP A 130 18.23 2.10 -22.44
CA ASP A 130 18.08 3.54 -22.59
C ASP A 130 16.74 3.85 -23.24
N GLN A 131 15.83 4.39 -22.42
CA GLN A 131 14.43 4.61 -22.76
C GLN A 131 14.23 6.05 -23.27
N HIS A 132 14.31 6.22 -24.59
CA HIS A 132 13.99 7.44 -25.32
C HIS A 132 12.48 7.64 -25.48
N ASP A 133 11.72 6.56 -25.70
CA ASP A 133 10.26 6.59 -25.93
C ASP A 133 9.49 5.59 -25.05
N LEU A 134 8.26 5.95 -24.66
CA LEU A 134 7.30 5.00 -24.09
C LEU A 134 6.52 4.29 -25.21
N VAL A 135 7.06 3.19 -25.73
CA VAL A 135 6.49 2.47 -26.88
C VAL A 135 5.00 2.10 -26.73
N PRO A 136 4.50 1.66 -25.55
CA PRO A 136 3.06 1.39 -25.39
C PRO A 136 2.18 2.65 -25.52
N GLU A 137 2.61 3.77 -24.95
CA GLU A 137 1.93 5.08 -25.02
C GLU A 137 2.02 5.67 -26.43
N LEU A 138 3.17 5.53 -27.09
CA LEU A 138 3.36 5.89 -28.49
C LEU A 138 2.42 5.11 -29.40
N PHE A 139 2.27 3.80 -29.16
CA PHE A 139 1.34 2.96 -29.89
C PHE A 139 -0.12 3.41 -29.69
N LEU A 140 -0.52 3.68 -28.44
CA LEU A 140 -1.87 4.17 -28.13
C LEU A 140 -2.17 5.53 -28.77
N SER A 141 -1.17 6.41 -28.81
CA SER A 141 -1.32 7.77 -29.35
C SER A 141 -1.37 7.75 -30.88
N ARG A 142 -0.65 6.83 -31.54
CA ARG A 142 -0.63 6.72 -33.01
C ARG A 142 -1.76 5.85 -33.58
N PHE A 143 -2.25 4.86 -32.84
CA PHE A 143 -3.29 3.92 -33.29
C PHE A 143 -4.45 3.78 -32.29
N PRO A 144 -5.25 4.84 -32.05
CA PRO A 144 -6.30 4.85 -31.03
C PRO A 144 -7.38 3.76 -31.22
N ASP A 145 -7.68 3.38 -32.47
CA ASP A 145 -8.68 2.35 -32.82
C ASP A 145 -8.08 0.96 -33.15
N GLY A 146 -6.76 0.79 -33.05
CA GLY A 146 -6.03 -0.34 -33.65
C GLY A 146 -5.44 -1.37 -32.66
N GLY A 147 -5.47 -2.66 -33.05
CA GLY A 147 -4.43 -3.64 -32.68
C GLY A 147 -4.22 -3.93 -31.18
N ARG A 148 -5.28 -4.23 -30.41
CA ARG A 148 -5.17 -4.61 -28.98
C ARG A 148 -4.08 -5.64 -28.68
N TRP A 149 -3.85 -6.58 -29.60
CA TRP A 149 -2.82 -7.61 -29.45
C TRP A 149 -1.40 -7.05 -29.62
N LEU A 150 -1.18 -6.09 -30.53
CA LEU A 150 0.11 -5.40 -30.70
C LEU A 150 0.46 -4.57 -29.48
N LEU A 151 -0.52 -3.89 -28.87
CA LEU A 151 -0.33 -3.22 -27.60
C LEU A 151 0.08 -4.21 -26.48
N GLN A 152 -0.53 -5.40 -26.42
CA GLN A 152 -0.11 -6.43 -25.47
C GLN A 152 1.32 -6.94 -25.74
N VAL A 153 1.72 -7.04 -27.02
CA VAL A 153 3.10 -7.38 -27.39
C VAL A 153 4.05 -6.27 -26.95
N ALA A 154 3.76 -5.00 -27.24
CA ALA A 154 4.58 -3.86 -26.80
C ALA A 154 4.74 -3.83 -25.27
N LEU A 155 3.65 -4.02 -24.53
CA LEU A 155 3.67 -4.10 -23.06
C LEU A 155 4.47 -5.32 -22.54
N LEU A 156 4.43 -6.44 -23.25
CA LEU A 156 5.23 -7.62 -22.90
C LEU A 156 6.72 -7.36 -23.16
N CYS A 157 7.06 -6.77 -24.30
CA CYS A 157 8.43 -6.43 -24.69
C CYS A 157 9.04 -5.43 -23.72
N GLU A 158 8.33 -4.34 -23.43
CA GLU A 158 8.74 -3.35 -22.44
C GLU A 158 9.00 -4.01 -21.07
N ARG A 159 8.06 -4.86 -20.61
CA ARG A 159 8.19 -5.56 -19.33
C ARG A 159 9.38 -6.51 -19.29
N LEU A 160 9.66 -7.23 -20.38
CA LEU A 160 10.81 -8.12 -20.47
C LEU A 160 12.11 -7.33 -20.51
N THR A 161 12.14 -6.22 -21.26
CA THR A 161 13.29 -5.33 -21.39
C THR A 161 13.65 -4.71 -20.05
N PHE A 162 12.68 -4.18 -19.32
CA PHE A 162 12.89 -3.76 -17.94
C PHE A 162 13.31 -4.93 -17.04
N ALA A 163 12.66 -6.09 -17.09
CA ALA A 163 13.04 -7.20 -16.20
C ALA A 163 14.50 -7.66 -16.40
N LEU A 164 15.03 -7.55 -17.61
CA LEU A 164 16.36 -8.04 -17.98
C LEU A 164 17.46 -6.99 -17.88
N ALA A 165 17.15 -5.70 -17.95
CA ALA A 165 18.14 -4.64 -17.81
C ALA A 165 18.83 -4.71 -16.44
N ASP A 166 20.15 -4.50 -16.37
CA ASP A 166 20.86 -4.30 -15.12
C ASP A 166 20.70 -2.85 -14.63
N ALA A 167 20.58 -1.90 -15.56
CA ALA A 167 20.36 -0.50 -15.27
C ALA A 167 19.57 0.18 -16.39
N VAL A 168 18.94 1.33 -16.11
CA VAL A 168 18.10 2.07 -17.05
C VAL A 168 18.52 3.53 -17.13
N ILE A 169 18.53 4.06 -18.34
CA ILE A 169 18.63 5.50 -18.60
C ILE A 169 17.25 5.99 -19.05
N SER A 170 16.82 7.13 -18.53
CA SER A 170 15.56 7.78 -18.88
C SER A 170 15.81 9.22 -19.32
N THR A 171 15.01 9.71 -20.27
CA THR A 171 15.16 11.07 -20.82
C THR A 171 14.67 12.19 -19.90
N ASN A 172 13.82 11.87 -18.94
CA ASN A 172 13.28 12.80 -17.95
C ASN A 172 12.80 12.07 -16.68
N GLU A 173 12.33 12.82 -15.69
CA GLU A 173 11.85 12.25 -14.43
C GLU A 173 10.52 11.49 -14.60
N SER A 174 9.66 11.90 -15.54
CA SER A 174 8.43 11.17 -15.86
C SER A 174 8.71 9.76 -16.39
N TYR A 175 9.69 9.61 -17.28
CA TYR A 175 10.13 8.32 -17.82
C TYR A 175 10.87 7.51 -16.76
N ARG A 176 11.69 8.17 -15.92
CA ARG A 176 12.30 7.52 -14.75
C ARG A 176 11.23 6.95 -13.82
N GLN A 177 10.15 7.70 -13.58
CA GLN A 177 9.01 7.24 -12.81
C GLN A 177 8.32 6.04 -13.49
N VAL A 178 8.22 6.01 -14.82
CA VAL A 178 7.72 4.83 -15.56
C VAL A 178 8.66 3.63 -15.41
N ALA A 179 9.98 3.80 -15.50
CA ALA A 179 10.95 2.74 -15.27
C ALA A 179 10.86 2.18 -13.84
N ILE A 180 10.65 3.03 -12.84
CA ILE A 180 10.49 2.65 -11.42
C ILE A 180 9.14 1.97 -11.19
N ASP A 181 8.04 2.59 -11.63
CA ASP A 181 6.69 2.13 -11.36
C ASP A 181 6.31 0.95 -12.25
N ARG A 182 6.27 1.18 -13.57
CA ARG A 182 5.88 0.18 -14.58
C ARG A 182 6.99 -0.84 -14.79
N GLY A 183 8.23 -0.37 -14.94
CA GLY A 183 9.41 -1.20 -15.18
C GLY A 183 9.96 -1.93 -13.94
N ARG A 184 9.53 -1.56 -12.72
CA ARG A 184 9.98 -2.15 -11.45
C ARG A 184 11.47 -1.96 -11.15
N LYS A 185 12.11 -0.97 -11.74
CA LYS A 185 13.53 -0.74 -11.53
C LYS A 185 13.79 -0.15 -10.15
N ASP A 186 14.88 -0.61 -9.54
CA ASP A 186 15.42 0.07 -8.37
C ASP A 186 15.77 1.52 -8.77
N PRO A 187 15.25 2.54 -8.08
CA PRO A 187 15.58 3.94 -8.36
C PRO A 187 17.09 4.23 -8.40
N ALA A 188 17.92 3.47 -7.67
CA ALA A 188 19.38 3.60 -7.68
C ALA A 188 20.01 3.08 -9.00
N LEU A 189 19.27 2.25 -9.75
CA LEU A 189 19.66 1.69 -11.05
C LEU A 189 19.00 2.43 -12.22
N VAL A 190 18.29 3.55 -11.97
CA VAL A 190 17.70 4.40 -13.02
C VAL A 190 18.27 5.81 -12.96
N GLN A 191 18.93 6.22 -14.04
CA GLN A 191 19.53 7.54 -14.17
C GLN A 191 18.79 8.38 -15.20
N VAL A 192 18.50 9.65 -14.87
CA VAL A 192 18.03 10.62 -15.86
C VAL A 192 19.22 11.18 -16.62
N VAL A 193 19.20 11.03 -17.96
CA VAL A 193 20.12 11.66 -18.90
C VAL A 193 19.26 12.37 -19.95
N ARG A 194 19.11 13.69 -19.83
CA ARG A 194 18.20 14.46 -20.70
C ARG A 194 18.84 14.73 -22.06
N SER A 195 18.00 14.80 -23.09
CA SER A 195 18.41 15.35 -24.39
C SER A 195 18.67 16.83 -24.21
N ALA A 196 19.81 17.31 -24.72
CA ALA A 196 20.17 18.73 -24.65
C ALA A 196 20.54 19.22 -26.06
N PRO A 197 20.04 20.39 -26.47
CA PRO A 197 20.47 20.97 -27.73
C PRO A 197 21.96 21.31 -27.65
N ASP A 198 22.65 21.11 -28.77
CA ASP A 198 24.00 21.61 -28.94
C ASP A 198 23.97 23.15 -28.99
N LEU A 199 24.44 23.80 -27.93
CA LEU A 199 24.39 25.25 -27.80
C LEU A 199 25.29 25.96 -28.82
N GLU A 200 26.33 25.31 -29.33
CA GLU A 200 27.14 25.87 -30.42
C GLU A 200 26.32 25.92 -31.72
N ARG A 201 25.36 25.01 -31.86
CA ARG A 201 24.47 24.88 -33.02
C ARG A 201 23.10 25.52 -32.85
N PHE A 202 22.69 25.96 -31.66
CA PHE A 202 21.48 26.77 -31.47
C PHE A 202 21.86 28.13 -30.88
N THR A 203 22.67 28.85 -31.65
CA THR A 203 23.10 30.21 -31.32
C THR A 203 22.12 31.20 -31.94
N PRO A 204 21.60 32.17 -31.16
CA PRO A 204 20.80 33.27 -31.71
C PRO A 204 21.57 34.02 -32.81
N THR A 205 20.92 34.25 -33.93
CA THR A 205 21.47 35.04 -35.06
C THR A 205 20.65 36.31 -35.27
N ASP A 206 21.16 37.23 -36.09
CA ASP A 206 20.40 38.41 -36.48
C ASP A 206 19.09 38.00 -37.18
N ALA A 207 18.00 38.68 -36.82
CA ALA A 207 16.69 38.41 -37.41
C ALA A 207 16.72 38.72 -38.91
N ASP A 208 16.07 37.86 -39.70
CA ASP A 208 15.92 37.98 -41.14
C ASP A 208 14.50 38.46 -41.48
N PRO A 209 14.30 39.76 -41.78
CA PRO A 209 12.96 40.30 -42.04
C PRO A 209 12.24 39.66 -43.24
N ASP A 210 12.97 39.09 -44.19
CA ASP A 210 12.39 38.49 -45.41
C ASP A 210 11.57 37.23 -45.10
N LEU A 211 11.87 36.56 -43.98
CA LEU A 211 11.10 35.41 -43.48
C LEU A 211 9.72 35.81 -42.95
N ARG A 212 9.47 37.11 -42.70
CA ARG A 212 8.13 37.60 -42.31
C ARG A 212 7.18 37.75 -43.48
N ARG A 213 7.66 37.63 -44.73
CA ARG A 213 6.86 37.82 -45.96
C ARG A 213 6.05 39.12 -45.97
N GLY A 214 6.67 40.21 -45.50
CA GLY A 214 6.05 41.54 -45.41
C GLY A 214 5.04 41.70 -44.26
N LYS A 215 4.88 40.70 -43.39
CA LYS A 215 4.10 40.79 -42.15
C LYS A 215 4.92 41.39 -41.00
N ARG A 216 4.24 41.88 -39.97
CA ARG A 216 4.91 42.50 -38.80
C ARG A 216 5.57 41.44 -37.92
N HIS A 217 4.91 40.31 -37.76
CA HIS A 217 5.30 39.25 -36.83
C HIS A 217 5.52 37.90 -37.51
N LEU A 218 6.37 37.07 -36.91
CA LEU A 218 6.60 35.69 -37.33
C LEU A 218 6.34 34.71 -36.18
N ALA A 219 5.51 33.69 -36.41
CA ALA A 219 5.45 32.51 -35.57
C ALA A 219 6.19 31.34 -36.22
N ALA A 220 6.78 30.46 -35.42
CA ALA A 220 7.53 29.31 -35.94
C ALA A 220 7.18 28.01 -35.23
N TYR A 221 7.17 26.93 -36.01
CA TYR A 221 7.11 25.55 -35.52
C TYR A 221 8.30 24.76 -36.09
N LEU A 222 8.94 23.94 -35.25
CA LEU A 222 9.99 22.99 -35.60
C LEU A 222 9.62 21.60 -35.09
N GLY A 223 9.64 20.60 -35.96
CA GLY A 223 9.49 19.21 -35.54
C GLY A 223 9.01 18.26 -36.62
N VAL A 224 8.81 17.00 -36.25
CA VAL A 224 8.09 16.04 -37.09
C VAL A 224 6.62 16.46 -37.19
N MET A 225 5.96 16.08 -38.28
CA MET A 225 4.53 16.33 -38.49
C MET A 225 3.75 15.00 -38.49
N GLY A 226 3.54 14.44 -37.31
CA GLY A 226 2.65 13.30 -37.10
C GLY A 226 1.37 13.67 -36.35
N PRO A 227 0.43 12.72 -36.20
CA PRO A 227 -0.83 12.95 -35.49
C PRO A 227 -0.65 13.46 -34.04
N GLN A 228 0.43 13.03 -33.39
CA GLN A 228 0.76 13.43 -32.02
C GLN A 228 1.42 14.81 -31.89
N ASP A 229 1.83 15.45 -33.00
CA ASP A 229 2.54 16.74 -32.97
C ASP A 229 1.61 17.96 -33.02
N GLY A 230 0.30 17.75 -33.23
CA GLY A 230 -0.73 18.77 -33.04
C GLY A 230 -0.76 19.93 -34.04
N ILE A 231 -0.20 19.75 -35.23
CA ILE A 231 -0.16 20.78 -36.28
C ILE A 231 -1.57 21.23 -36.68
N ASP A 232 -2.53 20.31 -36.65
CA ASP A 232 -3.93 20.61 -36.92
C ASP A 232 -4.55 21.55 -35.87
N TYR A 233 -4.22 21.37 -34.58
CA TYR A 233 -4.58 22.30 -33.51
C TYR A 233 -3.94 23.67 -33.71
N ALA A 234 -2.66 23.73 -34.08
CA ALA A 234 -2.00 25.00 -34.38
C ALA A 234 -2.65 25.72 -35.56
N LEU A 235 -3.01 25.02 -36.63
CA LEU A 235 -3.70 25.63 -37.78
C LEU A 235 -5.08 26.16 -37.40
N ARG A 236 -5.86 25.43 -36.59
CA ARG A 236 -7.18 25.91 -36.13
C ARG A 236 -7.05 27.09 -35.16
N ALA A 237 -6.03 27.10 -34.29
CA ALA A 237 -5.69 28.26 -33.48
C ALA A 237 -5.29 29.47 -34.34
N LEU A 238 -4.48 29.29 -35.39
CA LEU A 238 -4.13 30.38 -36.33
C LEU A 238 -5.34 30.89 -37.11
N ALA A 239 -6.33 30.04 -37.40
CA ALA A 239 -7.60 30.45 -37.97
C ALA A 239 -8.36 31.38 -37.02
N HIS A 240 -8.40 31.09 -35.71
CA HIS A 240 -8.96 31.99 -34.70
C HIS A 240 -8.17 33.31 -34.61
N VAL A 241 -6.83 33.28 -34.66
CA VAL A 241 -5.98 34.48 -34.66
C VAL A 241 -6.33 35.41 -35.84
N ARG A 242 -6.54 34.85 -37.03
CA ARG A 242 -6.84 35.64 -38.23
C ARG A 242 -8.30 36.10 -38.28
N HIS A 243 -9.23 35.16 -38.17
CA HIS A 243 -10.65 35.40 -38.47
C HIS A 243 -11.43 35.98 -37.29
N ASP A 244 -11.10 35.57 -36.06
CA ASP A 244 -11.84 36.00 -34.86
C ASP A 244 -11.14 37.14 -34.10
N LEU A 245 -9.80 37.10 -34.02
CA LEU A 245 -8.99 38.14 -33.38
C LEU A 245 -8.52 39.22 -34.36
N GLY A 246 -8.77 39.04 -35.66
CA GLY A 246 -8.55 40.07 -36.69
C GLY A 246 -7.08 40.38 -37.01
N ARG A 247 -6.15 39.46 -36.74
CA ARG A 247 -4.72 39.67 -37.03
C ARG A 247 -4.34 39.26 -38.45
N ASP A 248 -4.16 40.25 -39.32
CA ASP A 248 -3.59 40.06 -40.67
C ASP A 248 -2.07 40.37 -40.73
N ASP A 249 -1.43 40.64 -39.59
CA ASP A 249 -0.03 41.07 -39.46
C ASP A 249 0.95 39.95 -39.02
N LEU A 250 0.50 38.70 -38.98
CA LEU A 250 1.27 37.51 -38.61
C LEU A 250 1.55 36.61 -39.82
N HIS A 251 2.79 36.14 -39.94
CA HIS A 251 3.17 35.01 -40.80
C HIS A 251 3.61 33.83 -39.93
N THR A 252 3.38 32.58 -40.36
CA THR A 252 3.78 31.39 -39.61
C THR A 252 4.53 30.41 -40.51
N ILE A 253 5.71 29.94 -40.06
CA ILE A 253 6.51 28.95 -40.77
C ILE A 253 6.53 27.63 -40.00
N PHE A 254 6.10 26.54 -40.66
CA PHE A 254 6.19 25.17 -40.15
C PHE A 254 7.37 24.45 -40.82
N MET A 255 8.41 24.17 -40.02
CA MET A 255 9.64 23.48 -40.43
C MET A 255 9.59 22.01 -40.02
N GLY A 256 9.59 21.11 -41.01
CA GLY A 256 9.48 19.68 -40.74
C GLY A 256 8.79 18.91 -41.84
N SER A 257 8.76 17.59 -41.67
CA SER A 257 8.01 16.67 -42.51
C SER A 257 7.50 15.51 -41.65
N GLY A 258 6.56 14.73 -42.15
CA GLY A 258 5.96 13.61 -41.43
C GLY A 258 4.83 12.97 -42.22
N ASP A 259 4.22 11.94 -41.65
CA ASP A 259 3.14 11.18 -42.27
C ASP A 259 1.85 11.97 -42.46
N CYS A 260 1.64 13.03 -41.67
CA CYS A 260 0.49 13.94 -41.82
C CYS A 260 0.78 15.19 -42.66
N PHE A 261 1.97 15.33 -43.28
CA PHE A 261 2.38 16.55 -43.98
C PHE A 261 1.36 17.01 -45.05
N ASP A 262 0.88 16.09 -45.88
CA ASP A 262 -0.09 16.42 -46.93
C ASP A 262 -1.46 16.77 -46.34
N GLU A 263 -1.91 16.06 -45.30
CA GLU A 263 -3.21 16.29 -44.64
C GLU A 263 -3.29 17.66 -43.96
N VAL A 264 -2.20 18.09 -43.29
CA VAL A 264 -2.16 19.40 -42.63
C VAL A 264 -2.04 20.54 -43.64
N ARG A 265 -1.38 20.31 -44.79
CA ARG A 265 -1.36 21.27 -45.90
C ARG A 265 -2.76 21.48 -46.49
N GLU A 266 -3.50 20.39 -46.70
CA GLU A 266 -4.90 20.49 -47.13
C GLU A 266 -5.79 21.19 -46.11
N LEU A 267 -5.59 20.92 -44.80
CA LEU A 267 -6.31 21.61 -43.74
C LEU A 267 -6.03 23.12 -43.73
N CYS A 268 -4.78 23.53 -43.93
CA CYS A 268 -4.38 24.93 -44.08
C CYS A 268 -5.18 25.64 -45.19
N THR A 269 -5.30 25.01 -46.36
CA THR A 269 -6.10 25.54 -47.47
C THR A 269 -7.59 25.61 -47.13
N ARG A 270 -8.15 24.58 -46.48
CA ARG A 270 -9.57 24.59 -46.05
C ARG A 270 -9.89 25.70 -45.04
N LEU A 271 -8.94 26.07 -44.19
CA LEU A 271 -9.07 27.15 -43.20
C LEU A 271 -8.78 28.54 -43.79
N GLY A 272 -8.38 28.63 -45.06
CA GLY A 272 -8.08 29.90 -45.75
C GLY A 272 -6.78 30.56 -45.27
N LEU A 273 -5.79 29.77 -44.86
CA LEU A 273 -4.54 30.25 -44.25
C LEU A 273 -3.35 30.30 -45.22
N ASP A 274 -3.50 29.94 -46.49
CA ASP A 274 -2.38 29.81 -47.45
C ASP A 274 -1.56 31.09 -47.65
N GLN A 275 -2.15 32.26 -47.38
CA GLN A 275 -1.47 33.55 -47.50
C GLN A 275 -0.61 33.93 -46.28
N CYS A 276 -0.76 33.22 -45.16
CA CYS A 276 -0.09 33.53 -43.91
C CYS A 276 0.63 32.33 -43.27
N VAL A 277 0.53 31.12 -43.85
CA VAL A 277 1.19 29.90 -43.37
C VAL A 277 2.08 29.31 -44.47
N GLU A 278 3.34 29.01 -44.14
CA GLU A 278 4.32 28.40 -45.03
C GLU A 278 4.78 27.04 -44.47
N PHE A 279 4.75 25.99 -45.30
CA PHE A 279 5.32 24.67 -44.99
C PHE A 279 6.60 24.46 -45.78
N THR A 280 7.75 24.43 -45.11
CA THR A 280 9.05 24.36 -45.80
C THR A 280 9.50 22.93 -46.12
N GLY A 281 8.84 21.93 -45.55
CA GLY A 281 9.38 20.58 -45.50
C GLY A 281 10.62 20.54 -44.59
N ARG A 282 11.48 19.55 -44.83
CA ARG A 282 12.76 19.40 -44.12
C ARG A 282 13.77 20.43 -44.64
N VAL A 283 14.35 21.20 -43.72
CA VAL A 283 15.28 22.29 -44.02
C VAL A 283 16.66 22.08 -43.36
N PRO A 284 17.74 22.69 -43.87
CA PRO A 284 19.05 22.70 -43.22
C PRO A 284 19.01 23.45 -41.87
N ASP A 285 19.92 23.12 -40.94
CA ASP A 285 19.93 23.75 -39.61
C ASP A 285 20.16 25.26 -39.66
N GLU A 286 20.91 25.76 -40.65
CA GLU A 286 21.11 27.19 -40.86
C GLU A 286 19.78 27.92 -41.06
N PHE A 287 18.85 27.32 -41.82
CA PHE A 287 17.52 27.88 -42.01
C PHE A 287 16.70 27.81 -40.72
N VAL A 288 16.81 26.71 -39.97
CA VAL A 288 16.14 26.56 -38.65
C VAL A 288 16.59 27.67 -37.70
N GLN A 289 17.90 27.90 -37.58
CA GLN A 289 18.47 28.95 -36.73
C GLN A 289 17.96 30.33 -37.15
N ARG A 290 18.01 30.67 -38.45
CA ARG A 290 17.53 31.96 -38.97
C ARG A 290 16.04 32.16 -38.72
N CYS A 291 15.23 31.14 -38.97
CA CYS A 291 13.79 31.18 -38.77
C CYS A 291 13.43 31.36 -37.29
N LEU A 292 13.98 30.53 -36.39
CA LEU A 292 13.73 30.66 -34.96
C LEU A 292 14.27 31.98 -34.39
N SER A 293 15.41 32.48 -34.89
CA SER A 293 15.96 33.79 -34.49
C SER A 293 15.12 34.97 -34.98
N THR A 294 14.31 34.76 -36.03
CA THR A 294 13.39 35.78 -36.54
C THR A 294 12.03 35.73 -35.85
N ALA A 295 11.62 34.55 -35.38
CA ALA A 295 10.32 34.32 -34.77
C ALA A 295 10.08 35.22 -33.55
N ASP A 296 8.89 35.80 -33.48
CA ASP A 296 8.38 36.46 -32.28
C ASP A 296 7.86 35.42 -31.29
N VAL A 297 7.19 34.35 -31.75
CA VAL A 297 6.60 33.31 -30.89
C VAL A 297 6.83 31.92 -31.50
N CYS A 298 7.23 30.95 -30.68
CA CYS A 298 7.36 29.56 -31.10
C CYS A 298 6.16 28.72 -30.62
N LEU A 299 5.69 27.81 -31.47
CA LEU A 299 4.50 27.00 -31.21
C LEU A 299 4.91 25.58 -30.78
N ALA A 300 4.35 25.10 -29.66
CA ALA A 300 4.42 23.72 -29.19
C ALA A 300 2.99 23.17 -28.99
N PRO A 301 2.26 22.87 -30.08
CA PRO A 301 0.84 22.56 -30.06
C PRO A 301 0.56 21.08 -29.77
N ASP A 302 1.43 20.37 -29.05
CA ASP A 302 1.34 18.93 -28.83
C ASP A 302 0.08 18.57 -27.99
N PRO A 303 -0.94 17.87 -28.54
CA PRO A 303 -2.19 17.62 -27.83
C PRO A 303 -1.99 16.69 -26.64
N ARG A 304 -2.96 16.68 -25.71
CA ARG A 304 -2.83 15.82 -24.53
C ARG A 304 -3.12 14.37 -24.86
N THR A 305 -2.04 13.61 -25.02
CA THR A 305 -2.06 12.15 -25.19
C THR A 305 -1.33 11.47 -24.03
N PRO A 306 -1.53 10.15 -23.81
CA PRO A 306 -0.77 9.41 -22.82
C PRO A 306 0.75 9.50 -23.01
N LEU A 307 1.23 9.76 -24.24
CA LEU A 307 2.64 9.98 -24.53
C LEU A 307 3.05 11.43 -24.26
N ASN A 308 2.36 12.40 -24.87
CA ASN A 308 2.81 13.80 -24.86
C ASN A 308 2.80 14.41 -23.45
N ASP A 309 1.89 13.98 -22.57
CA ASP A 309 1.83 14.49 -21.19
C ASP A 309 3.13 14.20 -20.42
N VAL A 310 3.86 13.13 -20.79
CA VAL A 310 5.06 12.65 -20.08
C VAL A 310 6.35 12.70 -20.90
N SER A 311 6.32 13.22 -22.13
CA SER A 311 7.48 13.32 -23.02
C SER A 311 8.05 14.74 -23.05
N SER A 312 9.37 14.88 -22.86
CA SER A 312 10.03 16.17 -23.05
C SER A 312 10.25 16.43 -24.54
N MET A 313 9.57 17.45 -25.09
CA MET A 313 9.68 17.76 -26.52
C MET A 313 10.98 18.49 -26.83
N ASN A 314 11.79 17.96 -27.75
CA ASN A 314 13.06 18.58 -28.15
C ASN A 314 12.87 20.02 -28.67
N LYS A 315 11.78 20.28 -29.42
CA LYS A 315 11.45 21.61 -29.95
C LYS A 315 11.39 22.69 -28.85
N ILE A 316 10.91 22.34 -27.65
CA ILE A 316 10.82 23.26 -26.51
C ILE A 316 12.23 23.69 -26.05
N VAL A 317 13.15 22.74 -25.88
CA VAL A 317 14.53 23.07 -25.46
C VAL A 317 15.31 23.78 -26.57
N GLU A 318 15.02 23.50 -27.85
CA GLU A 318 15.58 24.21 -29.00
C GLU A 318 15.09 25.67 -29.08
N TYR A 319 13.81 25.93 -28.80
CA TYR A 319 13.27 27.30 -28.74
C TYR A 319 13.88 28.10 -27.59
N MET A 320 14.03 27.47 -26.42
CA MET A 320 14.70 28.06 -25.27
C MET A 320 16.18 28.36 -25.55
N ALA A 321 16.88 27.49 -26.29
CA ALA A 321 18.24 27.74 -26.71
C ALA A 321 18.32 29.02 -27.57
N ILE A 322 17.38 29.26 -28.49
CA ILE A 322 17.33 30.51 -29.28
C ILE A 322 16.77 31.71 -28.49
N GLY A 323 16.31 31.50 -27.26
CA GLY A 323 15.75 32.54 -26.39
C GLY A 323 14.40 33.06 -26.87
N ARG A 324 13.51 32.15 -27.34
CA ARG A 324 12.19 32.53 -27.88
C ARG A 324 11.06 32.14 -26.94
N PRO A 325 10.01 32.99 -26.80
CA PRO A 325 8.85 32.66 -26.00
C PRO A 325 8.02 31.56 -26.68
N ILE A 326 7.42 30.70 -25.87
CA ILE A 326 6.70 29.50 -26.34
C ILE A 326 5.22 29.60 -25.95
N VAL A 327 4.33 29.21 -26.86
CA VAL A 327 2.94 28.87 -26.52
C VAL A 327 2.81 27.35 -26.60
N ALA A 328 2.38 26.74 -25.48
CA ALA A 328 2.27 25.29 -25.36
C ALA A 328 0.95 24.89 -24.72
N PHE A 329 0.49 23.67 -24.99
CA PHE A 329 -0.56 23.07 -24.17
C PHE A 329 -0.05 22.75 -22.76
N ASP A 330 -0.97 22.70 -21.81
CA ASP A 330 -0.73 22.44 -20.40
C ASP A 330 -0.42 20.94 -20.16
N LEU A 331 0.81 20.56 -20.48
CA LEU A 331 1.37 19.22 -20.32
C LEU A 331 2.43 19.20 -19.22
N VAL A 332 2.53 18.08 -18.47
CA VAL A 332 3.46 17.97 -17.34
C VAL A 332 4.91 18.23 -17.76
N GLU A 333 5.41 17.56 -18.80
CA GLU A 333 6.81 17.75 -19.22
C GLU A 333 7.08 19.06 -19.95
N ALA A 334 6.05 19.68 -20.56
CA ALA A 334 6.18 21.03 -21.10
C ALA A 334 6.46 22.04 -19.97
N GLN A 335 5.69 21.95 -18.87
CA GLN A 335 5.91 22.77 -17.68
C GLN A 335 7.27 22.54 -17.03
N VAL A 336 7.66 21.28 -16.84
CA VAL A 336 8.95 20.92 -16.22
C VAL A 336 10.12 21.44 -17.05
N SER A 337 10.04 21.30 -18.38
CA SER A 337 11.12 21.73 -19.28
C SER A 337 11.16 23.26 -19.40
N ALA A 338 10.07 23.88 -19.84
CA ALA A 338 10.06 25.31 -20.18
C ALA A 338 9.93 26.23 -18.96
N GLY A 339 9.30 25.80 -17.87
CA GLY A 339 9.06 26.66 -16.71
C GLY A 339 8.40 27.98 -17.10
N GLY A 340 9.02 29.11 -16.72
CA GLY A 340 8.55 30.45 -17.10
C GLY A 340 8.81 30.88 -18.55
N ALA A 341 9.44 30.05 -19.39
CA ALA A 341 9.73 30.37 -20.79
C ALA A 341 8.54 30.13 -21.74
N ALA A 342 7.46 29.51 -21.24
CA ALA A 342 6.26 29.23 -22.00
C ALA A 342 4.99 29.77 -21.32
N VAL A 343 3.97 30.06 -22.13
CA VAL A 343 2.59 30.21 -21.68
C VAL A 343 1.86 28.90 -21.94
N TYR A 344 1.16 28.39 -20.92
CA TYR A 344 0.43 27.14 -20.98
C TYR A 344 -1.06 27.40 -21.11
N VAL A 345 -1.70 26.74 -22.07
CA VAL A 345 -3.15 26.79 -22.26
C VAL A 345 -3.77 25.42 -22.01
N PRO A 346 -5.03 25.35 -21.54
CA PRO A 346 -5.71 24.07 -21.37
C PRO A 346 -5.56 23.20 -22.62
N ALA A 347 -5.24 21.93 -22.43
CA ALA A 347 -5.00 21.01 -23.54
C ALA A 347 -6.19 20.99 -24.50
N ASP A 348 -5.87 20.96 -25.80
CA ASP A 348 -6.83 20.86 -26.90
C ASP A 348 -7.75 22.11 -27.05
N ASP A 349 -7.49 23.21 -26.33
CA ASP A 349 -8.23 24.49 -26.45
C ASP A 349 -7.57 25.44 -27.47
N GLU A 350 -8.05 25.35 -28.70
CA GLU A 350 -7.53 26.11 -29.87
C GLU A 350 -7.73 27.63 -29.73
N LEU A 351 -8.83 28.06 -29.11
CA LEU A 351 -9.13 29.47 -28.92
C LEU A 351 -8.28 30.08 -27.81
N ALA A 352 -8.04 29.36 -26.72
CA ALA A 352 -7.11 29.79 -25.69
C ALA A 352 -5.68 29.88 -26.25
N PHE A 353 -5.27 28.89 -27.05
CA PHE A 353 -3.98 28.90 -27.74
C PHE A 353 -3.83 30.15 -28.63
N ALA A 354 -4.87 30.48 -29.41
CA ALA A 354 -4.91 31.67 -30.25
C ALA A 354 -4.78 32.98 -29.45
N LYS A 355 -5.50 33.11 -28.33
CA LYS A 355 -5.43 34.28 -27.45
C LYS A 355 -4.02 34.48 -26.88
N CYS A 356 -3.35 33.41 -26.47
CA CYS A 356 -1.97 33.51 -25.96
C CYS A 356 -0.97 33.91 -27.05
N ILE A 357 -1.16 33.48 -28.31
CA ILE A 357 -0.38 34.00 -29.43
C ILE A 357 -0.59 35.52 -29.56
N ASP A 358 -1.84 35.99 -29.60
CA ASP A 358 -2.17 37.41 -29.72
C ASP A 358 -1.59 38.27 -28.59
N GLU A 359 -1.76 37.82 -27.34
CA GLU A 359 -1.21 38.48 -26.15
C GLU A 359 0.31 38.61 -26.23
N LEU A 360 1.02 37.53 -26.58
CA LEU A 360 2.48 37.57 -26.68
C LEU A 360 2.93 38.48 -27.82
N LEU A 361 2.24 38.49 -28.97
CA LEU A 361 2.56 39.41 -30.07
C LEU A 361 2.36 40.89 -29.66
N GLY A 362 1.38 41.17 -28.80
CA GLY A 362 1.11 42.49 -28.22
C GLY A 362 2.12 42.96 -27.18
N ASP A 363 2.92 42.08 -26.59
CA ASP A 363 3.82 42.38 -25.47
C ASP A 363 5.29 42.00 -25.72
N PRO A 364 6.08 42.86 -26.40
CA PRO A 364 7.50 42.59 -26.67
C PRO A 364 8.36 42.40 -25.42
N HIS A 365 8.03 43.07 -24.31
CA HIS A 365 8.78 42.96 -23.07
C HIS A 365 8.61 41.57 -22.45
N ARG A 366 7.37 41.07 -22.37
CA ARG A 366 7.09 39.70 -21.90
C ARG A 366 7.78 38.65 -22.77
N ARG A 367 7.81 38.85 -24.10
CA ARG A 367 8.54 37.96 -25.02
C ARG A 367 10.04 37.90 -24.70
N GLN A 368 10.66 39.05 -24.46
CA GLN A 368 12.07 39.13 -24.09
C GLN A 368 12.35 38.43 -22.76
N VAL A 369 11.56 38.72 -21.72
CA VAL A 369 11.73 38.10 -20.39
C VAL A 369 11.59 36.58 -20.45
N MET A 370 10.59 36.07 -21.17
CA MET A 370 10.41 34.63 -21.37
C MET A 370 11.60 33.99 -22.11
N GLY A 371 12.14 34.69 -23.11
CA GLY A 371 13.34 34.25 -23.83
C GLY A 371 14.57 34.15 -22.94
N GLU A 372 14.80 35.15 -22.09
CA GLU A 372 15.90 35.18 -21.11
C GLU A 372 15.78 34.04 -20.09
N ILE A 373 14.57 33.79 -19.56
CA ILE A 373 14.28 32.66 -18.67
C ILE A 373 14.61 31.33 -19.37
N GLY A 374 14.16 31.15 -20.62
CA GLY A 374 14.41 29.94 -21.39
C GLY A 374 15.90 29.68 -21.61
N ARG A 375 16.63 30.71 -22.05
CA ARG A 375 18.08 30.62 -22.30
C ARG A 375 18.85 30.24 -21.03
N ALA A 376 18.54 30.89 -19.90
CA ALA A 376 19.17 30.59 -18.61
C ALA A 376 18.95 29.14 -18.16
N ARG A 377 17.78 28.55 -18.42
CA ARG A 377 17.49 27.14 -18.09
C ARG A 377 18.33 26.16 -18.91
N VAL A 378 18.50 26.42 -20.21
CA VAL A 378 19.30 25.56 -21.10
C VAL A 378 20.80 25.67 -20.82
N GLU A 379 21.28 26.85 -20.44
CA GLU A 379 22.69 27.04 -20.05
C GLU A 379 22.99 26.45 -18.65
N GLY A 380 21.98 26.36 -17.78
CA GLY A 380 22.10 25.78 -16.44
C GLY A 380 21.72 24.30 -16.37
N GLU A 381 20.55 24.01 -15.79
CA GLU A 381 20.09 22.66 -15.40
C GLU A 381 19.82 21.72 -16.59
N LEU A 382 19.50 22.27 -17.77
CA LEU A 382 19.20 21.47 -18.98
C LEU A 382 20.39 21.40 -19.95
N SER A 383 21.58 21.83 -19.54
CA SER A 383 22.78 21.81 -20.36
C SER A 383 23.28 20.39 -20.62
N TRP A 384 23.91 20.17 -21.79
CA TRP A 384 24.56 18.90 -22.10
C TRP A 384 25.61 18.52 -21.04
N ALA A 385 26.35 19.50 -20.50
CA ALA A 385 27.34 19.27 -19.44
C ALA A 385 26.74 18.66 -18.16
N HIS A 386 25.46 18.91 -17.86
CA HIS A 386 24.77 18.24 -16.76
C HIS A 386 24.42 16.79 -17.11
N SER A 387 23.81 16.55 -18.29
CA SER A 387 23.47 15.21 -18.77
C SER A 387 24.72 14.32 -18.96
N GLN A 388 25.81 14.87 -19.47
CA GLN A 388 27.09 14.19 -19.63
C GLN A 388 27.63 13.67 -18.30
N ARG A 389 27.64 14.50 -17.25
CA ARG A 389 28.07 14.07 -15.90
C ARG A 389 27.20 12.94 -15.36
N ASN A 390 25.88 13.05 -15.51
CA ASN A 390 24.96 11.99 -15.09
C ASN A 390 25.23 10.66 -15.83
N LEU A 391 25.53 10.72 -17.13
CA LEU A 391 25.87 9.56 -17.95
C LEU A 391 27.21 8.94 -17.51
N THR A 392 28.26 9.74 -17.35
CA THR A 392 29.59 9.24 -16.98
C THR A 392 29.60 8.67 -15.56
N ASP A 393 28.93 9.33 -14.60
CA ASP A 393 28.81 8.84 -13.22
C ASP A 393 28.02 7.53 -13.16
N PHE A 394 27.00 7.39 -14.02
CA PHE A 394 26.26 6.16 -14.17
C PHE A 394 27.16 5.02 -14.67
N TYR A 395 27.92 5.25 -15.74
CA TYR A 395 28.83 4.24 -16.30
C TYR A 395 29.98 3.87 -15.36
N ALA A 396 30.51 4.85 -14.60
CA ALA A 396 31.53 4.59 -13.59
C ALA A 396 31.06 3.59 -12.50
N ARG A 397 29.76 3.59 -12.16
CA ARG A 397 29.17 2.63 -11.21
C ARG A 397 28.95 1.24 -11.81
N ILE A 398 28.61 1.13 -13.09
CA ILE A 398 28.20 -0.15 -13.70
C ILE A 398 29.30 -0.87 -14.49
N ALA A 399 30.29 -0.13 -14.99
CA ALA A 399 31.43 -0.63 -15.76
C ALA A 399 32.66 0.26 -15.48
N PRO A 400 33.30 0.12 -14.30
CA PRO A 400 34.38 1.02 -13.88
C PRO A 400 35.60 0.93 -14.80
N VAL A 401 36.15 2.07 -15.18
CA VAL A 401 37.47 2.18 -15.82
C VAL A 401 38.54 2.06 -14.72
N PRO A 402 39.58 1.20 -14.87
CA PRO A 402 40.64 1.09 -13.86
C PRO A 402 41.33 2.45 -13.66
N SER A 403 41.14 3.06 -12.49
CA SER A 403 41.77 4.34 -12.17
C SER A 403 43.24 4.15 -11.77
N SER A 404 44.12 4.93 -12.38
CA SER A 404 45.46 5.17 -11.85
C SER A 404 45.35 6.23 -10.74
N MET A 405 45.81 5.85 -9.54
CA MET A 405 46.03 6.64 -8.31
C MET A 405 45.23 7.93 -8.03
N GLY A 406 44.55 7.93 -6.86
CA GLY A 406 44.69 8.98 -5.84
C GLY A 406 43.56 10.00 -5.66
N GLU A 407 42.81 9.88 -4.55
CA GLU A 407 42.70 10.85 -3.43
C GLU A 407 41.34 10.87 -2.71
N GLN A 408 41.43 11.22 -1.42
CA GLN A 408 40.46 11.07 -0.34
C GLN A 408 39.41 12.20 -0.22
N ARG A 409 38.44 11.93 0.67
CA ARG A 409 37.54 12.83 1.44
C ARG A 409 36.14 13.01 0.81
N GLY A 410 35.04 12.98 1.55
CA GLY A 410 34.84 12.97 2.99
C GLY A 410 33.37 12.74 3.35
N THR A 411 33.17 12.55 4.65
CA THR A 411 31.93 12.35 5.42
C THR A 411 30.75 13.24 5.02
N HIS A 412 29.52 12.70 5.02
CA HIS A 412 28.35 13.28 5.73
C HIS A 412 27.08 12.40 5.67
N GLY A 413 26.55 12.10 6.86
CA GLY A 413 25.13 12.26 7.19
C GLY A 413 24.09 11.33 6.54
N GLY A 414 24.07 10.06 6.92
CA GLY A 414 22.95 9.16 6.60
C GLY A 414 21.72 9.45 7.48
N ARG A 415 20.74 10.20 6.94
CA ARG A 415 19.36 10.16 7.43
C ARG A 415 18.70 8.90 6.89
N GLY A 416 18.23 8.04 7.79
CA GLY A 416 17.53 6.80 7.45
C GLY A 416 16.28 7.08 6.62
N SER A 417 16.34 6.78 5.33
CA SER A 417 15.19 6.81 4.43
C SER A 417 14.30 5.60 4.71
N THR A 418 13.14 5.85 5.30
CA THR A 418 12.04 4.89 5.38
C THR A 418 11.55 4.60 3.96
N VAL A 419 11.82 3.38 3.48
CA VAL A 419 11.41 2.92 2.15
C VAL A 419 9.87 2.90 2.08
N THR A 420 9.30 3.88 1.39
CA THR A 420 7.88 3.86 1.03
C THR A 420 7.73 2.91 -0.16
N MET A 421 7.27 1.69 0.11
CA MET A 421 7.15 0.64 -0.90
C MET A 421 6.09 1.03 -1.95
N GLY A 422 6.54 1.29 -3.18
CA GLY A 422 5.66 1.59 -4.32
C GLY A 422 4.69 0.45 -4.65
N ARG A 423 3.54 0.81 -5.23
CA ARG A 423 2.35 -0.05 -5.43
C ARG A 423 2.62 -1.34 -6.18
N LEU A 424 3.58 -1.34 -7.11
CA LEU A 424 3.99 -2.52 -7.85
C LEU A 424 4.97 -3.37 -6.99
N GLY A 425 5.93 -2.78 -6.27
CA GLY A 425 6.76 -3.47 -5.26
C GLY A 425 5.92 -4.36 -4.34
N TRP A 426 4.83 -3.80 -3.79
CA TRP A 426 3.84 -4.57 -3.02
C TRP A 426 3.31 -5.80 -3.77
N TYR A 427 2.91 -5.72 -5.05
CA TYR A 427 2.41 -6.88 -5.81
C TYR A 427 3.48 -7.92 -6.17
N ALA A 428 4.74 -7.53 -6.41
CA ALA A 428 5.82 -8.49 -6.70
C ALA A 428 6.31 -9.18 -5.43
N THR A 429 6.48 -8.40 -4.36
CA THR A 429 6.70 -8.89 -3.01
C THR A 429 5.58 -9.84 -2.59
N ARG A 430 4.32 -9.45 -2.84
CA ARG A 430 3.17 -10.33 -2.59
C ARG A 430 3.24 -11.60 -3.40
N ALA A 431 3.54 -11.53 -4.70
CA ALA A 431 3.63 -12.72 -5.56
C ALA A 431 4.73 -13.69 -5.11
N ARG A 432 5.84 -13.19 -4.54
CA ARG A 432 6.88 -14.03 -3.90
C ARG A 432 6.36 -14.77 -2.66
N MET A 433 5.39 -14.19 -1.95
CA MET A 433 4.71 -14.80 -0.79
C MET A 433 3.51 -15.70 -1.18
N MET A 434 3.20 -15.83 -2.48
CA MET A 434 2.06 -16.62 -2.97
C MET A 434 2.50 -18.00 -3.46
N GLY A 435 1.74 -19.02 -3.11
CA GLY A 435 1.88 -20.33 -3.75
C GLY A 435 1.47 -20.29 -5.24
N PRO A 436 1.96 -21.20 -6.08
CA PRO A 436 1.70 -21.22 -7.53
C PRO A 436 0.20 -21.30 -7.87
N ARG A 437 -0.60 -21.97 -7.03
CA ARG A 437 -2.06 -22.02 -7.16
C ARG A 437 -2.73 -20.66 -6.92
N GLU A 438 -2.20 -19.88 -5.98
CA GLU A 438 -2.70 -18.53 -5.71
C GLU A 438 -2.36 -17.59 -6.87
N VAL A 439 -1.13 -17.65 -7.38
CA VAL A 439 -0.69 -16.86 -8.55
C VAL A 439 -1.58 -17.17 -9.75
N GLY A 440 -1.80 -18.46 -10.06
CA GLY A 440 -2.71 -18.88 -11.14
C GLY A 440 -4.14 -18.39 -10.93
N TRP A 441 -4.68 -18.46 -9.71
CA TRP A 441 -6.01 -17.95 -9.39
C TRP A 441 -6.11 -16.42 -9.56
N ARG A 442 -5.10 -15.65 -9.12
CA ARG A 442 -5.10 -14.19 -9.27
C ARG A 442 -4.95 -13.77 -10.72
N ILE A 443 -4.11 -14.45 -11.50
CA ILE A 443 -3.99 -14.22 -12.95
C ILE A 443 -5.34 -14.52 -13.62
N ALA A 444 -5.98 -15.65 -13.31
CA ALA A 444 -7.31 -15.97 -13.84
C ALA A 444 -8.40 -14.95 -13.43
N LYS A 445 -8.32 -14.41 -12.20
CA LYS A 445 -9.23 -13.36 -11.70
C LYS A 445 -9.02 -12.03 -12.44
N VAL A 446 -7.78 -11.66 -12.73
CA VAL A 446 -7.43 -10.44 -13.49
C VAL A 446 -7.77 -10.59 -14.98
N ALA A 447 -7.42 -11.73 -15.59
CA ALA A 447 -7.71 -12.04 -16.99
C ALA A 447 -9.22 -12.18 -17.28
N GLY A 448 -10.01 -12.69 -16.32
CA GLY A 448 -11.47 -12.70 -16.40
C GLY A 448 -12.15 -11.36 -16.12
N GLY A 449 -11.38 -10.31 -15.80
CA GLY A 449 -11.85 -9.05 -15.22
C GLY A 449 -12.47 -8.03 -16.17
N SER A 450 -12.46 -8.25 -17.49
CA SER A 450 -13.06 -7.29 -18.44
C SER A 450 -14.50 -7.61 -18.88
N THR A 451 -15.09 -8.72 -18.44
CA THR A 451 -16.48 -9.08 -18.81
C THR A 451 -17.19 -9.88 -17.71
N ARG A 452 -17.60 -9.24 -16.61
CA ARG A 452 -18.64 -9.78 -15.69
C ARG A 452 -19.06 -8.72 -14.65
N THR A 453 -19.83 -7.74 -15.11
CA THR A 453 -20.63 -6.87 -14.24
C THR A 453 -21.47 -7.73 -13.29
N LEU A 454 -21.38 -7.46 -11.98
CA LEU A 454 -22.17 -8.08 -10.90
C LEU A 454 -23.66 -8.19 -11.24
N THR A 455 -24.16 -7.19 -11.96
CA THR A 455 -25.56 -7.02 -12.36
C THR A 455 -26.04 -8.03 -13.39
N SER A 456 -25.19 -8.73 -14.15
CA SER A 456 -25.67 -9.54 -15.28
C SER A 456 -26.19 -10.94 -14.92
N ARG A 457 -25.87 -11.50 -13.73
CA ARG A 457 -26.23 -12.90 -13.40
C ARG A 457 -27.43 -13.06 -12.49
N VAL A 458 -27.56 -12.23 -11.45
CA VAL A 458 -28.75 -12.23 -10.59
C VAL A 458 -29.96 -11.74 -11.39
N ARG A 459 -29.78 -10.66 -12.17
CA ARG A 459 -30.84 -10.16 -13.06
C ARG A 459 -31.18 -11.12 -14.21
N ALA A 460 -30.22 -11.93 -14.70
CA ALA A 460 -30.48 -12.92 -15.75
C ALA A 460 -31.14 -14.23 -15.25
N ARG A 461 -30.97 -14.61 -13.98
CA ARG A 461 -31.61 -15.80 -13.39
C ARG A 461 -32.92 -15.51 -12.68
N GLY A 462 -33.26 -14.23 -12.48
CA GLY A 462 -34.33 -13.78 -11.59
C GLY A 462 -33.84 -13.69 -10.14
N VAL A 463 -34.33 -12.68 -9.42
CA VAL A 463 -34.04 -12.48 -7.97
C VAL A 463 -34.81 -13.51 -7.13
N LEU A 464 -36.08 -13.73 -7.47
CA LEU A 464 -36.94 -14.76 -6.90
C LEU A 464 -36.91 -16.03 -7.74
N SER A 465 -37.22 -17.17 -7.11
CA SER A 465 -37.36 -18.47 -7.78
C SER A 465 -38.48 -18.49 -8.84
N ASP A 466 -39.51 -17.66 -8.67
CA ASP A 466 -40.58 -17.37 -9.64
C ASP A 466 -40.63 -15.84 -9.84
N PRO A 467 -40.31 -15.31 -11.04
CA PRO A 467 -40.17 -13.86 -11.25
C PRO A 467 -41.48 -13.13 -11.59
N THR A 468 -42.66 -13.75 -11.45
CA THR A 468 -43.95 -13.07 -11.74
C THR A 468 -44.27 -11.96 -10.74
N GLY A 469 -45.06 -10.95 -11.14
CA GLY A 469 -45.53 -9.89 -10.23
C GLY A 469 -46.32 -10.43 -9.01
N SER A 470 -47.04 -11.54 -9.21
CA SER A 470 -47.73 -12.26 -8.13
C SER A 470 -46.78 -12.85 -7.08
N ALA A 471 -45.57 -13.24 -7.49
CA ALA A 471 -44.57 -13.86 -6.62
C ALA A 471 -43.95 -12.85 -5.65
N TRP A 472 -43.69 -11.61 -6.11
CA TRP A 472 -43.23 -10.53 -5.25
C TRP A 472 -44.24 -10.17 -4.16
N GLY A 473 -45.54 -10.12 -4.52
CA GLY A 473 -46.61 -9.89 -3.53
C GLY A 473 -46.70 -11.00 -2.48
N ARG A 474 -46.53 -12.28 -2.87
CA ARG A 474 -46.46 -13.41 -1.92
C ARG A 474 -45.22 -13.33 -1.04
N ALA A 475 -44.04 -13.13 -1.63
CA ALA A 475 -42.77 -13.01 -0.91
C ALA A 475 -42.84 -11.89 0.15
N PHE A 476 -43.39 -10.74 -0.21
CA PHE A 476 -43.55 -9.62 0.72
C PHE A 476 -44.52 -9.93 1.87
N ARG A 477 -45.65 -10.59 1.62
CA ARG A 477 -46.55 -11.03 2.70
C ARG A 477 -45.85 -12.01 3.63
N ASN A 478 -45.23 -13.04 3.07
CA ASN A 478 -44.47 -14.01 3.86
C ASN A 478 -43.39 -13.31 4.69
N PHE A 479 -42.69 -12.32 4.12
CA PHE A 479 -41.70 -11.49 4.82
C PHE A 479 -42.28 -10.77 6.03
N ARG A 480 -43.42 -10.08 5.88
CA ARG A 480 -44.12 -9.41 6.99
C ARG A 480 -44.55 -10.40 8.07
N ASP A 481 -45.08 -11.56 7.65
CA ASP A 481 -45.58 -12.62 8.53
C ASP A 481 -44.46 -13.48 9.14
N ALA A 482 -43.19 -13.19 8.83
CA ALA A 482 -42.02 -13.95 9.25
C ALA A 482 -42.08 -15.46 8.94
N THR A 483 -42.76 -15.85 7.86
CA THR A 483 -42.87 -17.26 7.44
C THR A 483 -41.50 -17.87 7.09
N ASP A 484 -41.20 -19.06 7.64
CA ASP A 484 -39.99 -19.86 7.37
C ASP A 484 -38.64 -19.15 7.60
N ARG A 485 -38.60 -18.12 8.46
CA ARG A 485 -37.37 -17.38 8.79
C ARG A 485 -37.30 -17.04 10.27
N PRO A 486 -36.09 -16.92 10.84
CA PRO A 486 -35.92 -16.46 12.21
C PRO A 486 -36.22 -14.96 12.35
N VAL A 487 -36.58 -14.55 13.57
CA VAL A 487 -36.82 -13.15 13.94
C VAL A 487 -35.85 -12.78 15.07
N VAL A 488 -34.85 -11.96 14.73
CA VAL A 488 -33.87 -11.43 15.70
C VAL A 488 -34.49 -10.23 16.40
N LEU A 489 -34.79 -9.17 15.66
CA LEU A 489 -35.45 -7.98 16.17
C LEU A 489 -36.97 -8.23 16.23
N ASP A 490 -37.40 -8.82 17.35
CA ASP A 490 -38.79 -9.19 17.64
C ASP A 490 -39.47 -8.21 18.62
N ARG A 491 -40.77 -7.95 18.43
CA ARG A 491 -41.53 -6.98 19.25
C ARG A 491 -41.76 -7.47 20.68
N ALA A 492 -42.03 -8.77 20.90
CA ALA A 492 -42.20 -9.31 22.24
C ALA A 492 -40.88 -9.32 23.01
N ARG A 493 -39.78 -9.68 22.31
CA ARG A 493 -38.43 -9.60 22.87
C ARG A 493 -38.01 -8.16 23.17
N ALA A 494 -38.35 -7.19 22.31
CA ALA A 494 -38.11 -5.77 22.55
C ALA A 494 -38.74 -5.30 23.88
N ALA A 495 -40.00 -5.67 24.10
CA ALA A 495 -40.71 -5.34 25.35
C ALA A 495 -40.09 -6.01 26.58
N ALA A 496 -39.54 -7.22 26.44
CA ALA A 496 -38.80 -7.87 27.51
C ALA A 496 -37.47 -7.16 27.80
N ILE A 497 -36.67 -6.87 26.77
CA ILE A 497 -35.39 -6.16 26.88
C ILE A 497 -35.59 -4.77 27.49
N ALA A 498 -36.59 -3.99 27.06
CA ALA A 498 -36.85 -2.67 27.60
C ALA A 498 -37.21 -2.68 29.10
N ARG A 499 -37.81 -3.78 29.59
CA ARG A 499 -38.09 -3.97 31.03
C ARG A 499 -36.88 -4.47 31.80
N GLU A 500 -36.10 -5.38 31.23
CA GLU A 500 -34.96 -6.01 31.90
C GLU A 500 -33.70 -5.15 31.88
N LEU A 501 -33.50 -4.37 30.81
CA LEU A 501 -32.30 -3.59 30.51
C LEU A 501 -32.68 -2.17 30.03
N PRO A 502 -33.36 -1.36 30.86
CA PRO A 502 -33.87 -0.05 30.46
C PRO A 502 -32.76 0.94 30.06
N ASP A 503 -31.60 0.87 30.70
CA ASP A 503 -30.47 1.77 30.42
C ASP A 503 -29.81 1.47 29.07
N GLU A 504 -29.65 0.18 28.75
CA GLU A 504 -29.15 -0.32 27.46
C GLU A 504 -30.11 0.08 26.32
N ALA A 505 -31.42 -0.12 26.52
CA ALA A 505 -32.43 0.29 25.55
C ALA A 505 -32.41 1.82 25.33
N SER A 506 -32.28 2.59 26.41
CA SER A 506 -32.16 4.05 26.35
C SER A 506 -30.88 4.50 25.64
N ALA A 507 -29.76 3.79 25.79
CA ALA A 507 -28.54 4.06 25.06
C ALA A 507 -28.72 3.85 23.55
N VAL A 508 -29.39 2.77 23.14
CA VAL A 508 -29.72 2.51 21.73
C VAL A 508 -30.63 3.61 21.16
N VAL A 509 -31.64 4.06 21.91
CA VAL A 509 -32.52 5.16 21.47
C VAL A 509 -31.72 6.46 21.26
N ARG A 510 -30.83 6.84 22.19
CA ARG A 510 -29.97 8.02 22.01
C ARG A 510 -29.07 7.93 20.78
N ALA A 511 -28.52 6.74 20.50
CA ALA A 511 -27.71 6.52 19.31
C ALA A 511 -28.55 6.57 18.02
N ALA A 512 -29.79 6.08 18.08
CA ALA A 512 -30.75 6.16 16.99
C ALA A 512 -31.17 7.62 16.71
N ASP A 513 -31.36 8.44 17.73
CA ASP A 513 -31.60 9.89 17.59
C ASP A 513 -30.44 10.58 16.86
N ALA A 514 -29.20 10.33 17.30
CA ALA A 514 -28.02 10.89 16.65
C ALA A 514 -27.91 10.45 15.17
N ALA A 515 -28.17 9.17 14.88
CA ALA A 515 -28.15 8.63 13.53
C ALA A 515 -29.28 9.19 12.65
N ARG A 516 -30.47 9.42 13.21
CA ARG A 516 -31.60 10.09 12.54
C ARG A 516 -31.23 11.53 12.15
N ASP A 517 -30.50 12.23 13.02
CA ASP A 517 -30.02 13.60 12.80
C ASP A 517 -28.77 13.67 11.88
N GLY A 518 -28.34 12.54 11.31
CA GLY A 518 -27.18 12.45 10.43
C GLY A 518 -25.84 12.62 11.14
N THR A 519 -25.76 12.30 12.43
CA THR A 519 -24.55 12.40 13.24
C THR A 519 -23.92 11.01 13.46
N PHE A 520 -22.62 10.89 13.14
CA PHE A 520 -21.88 9.64 13.22
C PHE A 520 -20.53 9.84 13.92
N ALA A 521 -20.14 8.84 14.74
CA ALA A 521 -18.83 8.79 15.38
C ALA A 521 -18.20 7.41 15.13
N PHE A 522 -16.99 7.39 14.56
CA PHE A 522 -16.28 6.16 14.22
C PHE A 522 -14.85 6.20 14.75
N PHE A 523 -14.44 5.12 15.41
CA PHE A 523 -13.09 4.93 15.96
C PHE A 523 -12.72 6.03 16.97
N GLY A 524 -11.46 6.46 16.99
CA GLY A 524 -10.95 7.57 17.80
C GLY A 524 -11.32 8.98 17.30
N ASN A 525 -12.11 9.08 16.23
CA ASN A 525 -12.43 10.36 15.59
C ASN A 525 -13.60 11.08 16.27
N PRO A 526 -13.63 12.43 16.25
CA PRO A 526 -14.75 13.18 16.77
C PRO A 526 -16.03 12.91 15.96
N PRO A 527 -17.23 13.06 16.58
CA PRO A 527 -18.50 12.96 15.87
C PRO A 527 -18.59 13.98 14.72
N VAL A 528 -19.20 13.58 13.61
CA VAL A 528 -19.48 14.43 12.46
C VAL A 528 -20.95 14.43 12.12
N ARG A 529 -21.47 15.58 11.69
CA ARG A 529 -22.86 15.77 11.30
C ARG A 529 -22.98 16.11 9.82
N PHE A 530 -23.91 15.44 9.12
CA PHE A 530 -24.31 15.82 7.78
C PHE A 530 -25.42 16.89 7.86
N PRO A 531 -25.24 18.09 7.28
CA PRO A 531 -26.20 19.19 7.39
C PRO A 531 -27.48 18.99 6.55
N GLY A 532 -27.61 17.88 5.83
CA GLY A 532 -28.74 17.54 4.99
C GLY A 532 -28.75 16.05 4.64
N ARG A 533 -29.22 15.69 3.45
CA ARG A 533 -29.19 14.30 2.96
C ARG A 533 -27.75 13.77 3.04
N ILE A 534 -27.57 12.61 3.67
CA ILE A 534 -26.26 11.96 3.83
C ILE A 534 -25.67 11.68 2.44
N ASP A 535 -24.47 12.21 2.18
CA ASP A 535 -23.65 11.83 1.01
C ASP A 535 -22.80 10.63 1.41
N TRP A 536 -23.20 9.45 0.94
CA TRP A 536 -22.58 8.18 1.31
C TRP A 536 -21.19 7.97 0.70
N ASN A 537 -20.73 8.89 -0.14
CA ASN A 537 -19.41 8.85 -0.77
C ASN A 537 -18.53 10.02 -0.31
N LEU A 538 -18.97 10.89 0.60
CA LEU A 538 -18.19 11.99 1.16
C LEU A 538 -17.73 11.68 2.58
N ASP A 539 -16.43 11.80 2.83
CA ASP A 539 -15.91 11.95 4.19
C ASP A 539 -15.98 13.43 4.60
N PRO A 540 -16.88 13.82 5.53
CA PRO A 540 -17.07 15.21 5.93
C PRO A 540 -15.91 15.74 6.78
N ARG A 541 -15.06 14.89 7.34
CA ARG A 541 -13.89 15.32 8.12
C ARG A 541 -12.80 15.89 7.22
N THR A 542 -12.57 15.22 6.09
CA THR A 542 -11.49 15.54 5.16
C THR A 542 -11.99 16.29 3.92
N GLY A 543 -13.30 16.39 3.73
CA GLY A 543 -13.91 16.88 2.48
C GLY A 543 -13.65 15.96 1.28
N CYS A 544 -13.10 14.76 1.51
CA CYS A 544 -12.73 13.87 0.42
C CYS A 544 -13.94 13.08 -0.07
N ARG A 545 -14.27 13.23 -1.35
CA ARG A 545 -15.29 12.42 -2.02
C ARG A 545 -14.69 11.22 -2.74
N TRP A 546 -15.29 10.07 -2.55
CA TRP A 546 -14.96 8.82 -3.22
C TRP A 546 -15.60 8.77 -4.61
N PRO A 547 -14.90 8.24 -5.63
CA PRO A 547 -15.35 8.35 -7.01
C PRO A 547 -16.47 7.35 -7.33
N ASP A 548 -17.54 7.83 -7.98
CA ASP A 548 -18.54 6.96 -8.60
C ASP A 548 -18.02 6.39 -9.94
N ARG A 549 -17.41 5.21 -9.86
CA ARG A 549 -16.96 4.43 -11.02
C ARG A 549 -17.12 2.94 -10.71
N PRO A 550 -16.99 2.02 -11.70
CA PRO A 550 -17.01 0.59 -11.43
C PRO A 550 -16.08 0.22 -10.28
N ALA A 551 -16.58 -0.46 -9.25
CA ALA A 551 -15.89 -0.63 -7.97
C ALA A 551 -14.52 -1.30 -8.12
N ALA A 552 -14.38 -2.22 -9.10
CA ALA A 552 -13.11 -2.87 -9.44
C ALA A 552 -12.01 -1.90 -9.91
N ARG A 553 -12.37 -0.72 -10.42
CA ARG A 553 -11.46 0.34 -10.88
C ARG A 553 -11.09 1.34 -9.79
N ILE A 554 -11.70 1.26 -8.60
CA ILE A 554 -11.35 2.14 -7.48
C ILE A 554 -10.12 1.56 -6.78
N ASN A 555 -9.09 2.35 -6.60
CA ASN A 555 -7.97 1.96 -5.74
C ASN A 555 -7.99 2.73 -4.44
N HIS A 556 -8.52 2.10 -3.39
CA HIS A 556 -8.59 2.68 -2.06
C HIS A 556 -7.21 2.87 -1.41
N ARG A 557 -6.18 2.14 -1.85
CA ARG A 557 -4.83 2.19 -1.24
C ARG A 557 -4.01 3.42 -1.60
N THR A 558 -4.38 4.14 -2.67
CA THR A 558 -3.68 5.36 -3.10
C THR A 558 -4.63 6.54 -3.22
N HIS A 559 -5.87 6.38 -2.73
CA HIS A 559 -6.80 7.49 -2.69
C HIS A 559 -6.46 8.38 -1.50
N ARG A 560 -6.67 9.69 -1.62
CA ARG A 560 -6.36 10.64 -0.55
C ARG A 560 -7.28 10.52 0.69
N GLY A 561 -8.48 9.96 0.50
CA GLY A 561 -9.43 9.75 1.59
C GLY A 561 -9.18 8.42 2.30
N ASP A 562 -9.46 8.37 3.60
CA ASP A 562 -9.40 7.13 4.38
C ASP A 562 -10.56 6.19 4.00
N ALA A 563 -10.19 5.01 3.53
CA ALA A 563 -11.14 3.99 3.12
C ALA A 563 -11.88 3.41 4.33
N LYS A 564 -11.26 3.34 5.50
CA LYS A 564 -11.86 2.71 6.68
C LYS A 564 -13.02 3.54 7.20
N TRP A 565 -12.87 4.86 7.28
CA TRP A 565 -13.97 5.76 7.66
C TRP A 565 -15.19 5.60 6.74
N ILE A 566 -15.01 5.72 5.41
CA ILE A 566 -16.14 5.66 4.48
C ILE A 566 -16.76 4.26 4.42
N TRP A 567 -15.96 3.21 4.59
CA TRP A 567 -16.48 1.84 4.68
C TRP A 567 -17.30 1.64 5.93
N GLU A 568 -16.92 2.21 7.07
CA GLU A 568 -17.70 2.11 8.31
C GLU A 568 -19.10 2.71 8.15
N LEU A 569 -19.19 3.91 7.56
CA LEU A 569 -20.47 4.52 7.20
C LEU A 569 -21.29 3.61 6.28
N ASN A 570 -20.64 3.01 5.27
CA ASN A 570 -21.28 2.16 4.26
C ASN A 570 -21.52 0.70 4.70
N ARG A 571 -21.16 0.32 5.93
CA ARG A 571 -21.62 -0.92 6.57
C ARG A 571 -23.05 -0.77 7.11
N LEU A 572 -23.55 0.46 7.25
CA LEU A 572 -24.92 0.77 7.68
C LEU A 572 -25.29 0.12 9.02
N GLN A 573 -24.31 0.02 9.94
CA GLN A 573 -24.49 -0.62 11.23
C GLN A 573 -25.33 0.18 12.23
N HIS A 574 -25.73 1.41 11.87
CA HIS A 574 -26.68 2.22 12.62
C HIS A 574 -28.14 1.86 12.31
N LEU A 575 -28.44 1.20 11.18
CA LEU A 575 -29.81 0.81 10.85
C LEU A 575 -30.43 -0.14 11.89
N PRO A 576 -29.70 -1.13 12.46
CA PRO A 576 -30.19 -1.89 13.59
C PRO A 576 -30.55 -1.04 14.82
N TRP A 577 -29.90 0.10 15.07
CA TRP A 577 -30.26 0.98 16.19
C TRP A 577 -31.60 1.68 15.94
N LEU A 578 -31.81 2.20 14.73
CA LEU A 578 -33.09 2.79 14.34
C LEU A 578 -34.23 1.76 14.41
N ALA A 579 -34.00 0.54 13.92
CA ALA A 579 -34.98 -0.53 14.02
C ALA A 579 -35.31 -0.92 15.47
N GLN A 580 -34.30 -0.99 16.34
CA GLN A 580 -34.50 -1.24 17.77
C GLN A 580 -35.23 -0.09 18.47
N ALA A 581 -34.87 1.16 18.19
CA ALA A 581 -35.53 2.33 18.76
C ALA A 581 -37.02 2.36 18.41
N TRP A 582 -37.38 2.03 17.16
CA TRP A 582 -38.78 1.84 16.77
C TRP A 582 -39.46 0.74 17.59
N LEU A 583 -38.82 -0.42 17.78
CA LEU A 583 -39.40 -1.52 18.56
C LEU A 583 -39.54 -1.19 20.05
N PHE A 584 -38.63 -0.41 20.62
CA PHE A 584 -38.68 -0.01 22.03
C PHE A 584 -39.69 1.10 22.30
N THR A 585 -39.86 2.03 21.36
CA THR A 585 -40.67 3.26 21.58
C THR A 585 -42.04 3.21 20.91
N GLY A 586 -42.17 2.46 19.81
CA GLY A 586 -43.32 2.52 18.91
C GLY A 586 -43.37 3.76 18.00
N ASP A 587 -42.36 4.63 18.04
CA ASP A 587 -42.30 5.85 17.23
C ASP A 587 -41.88 5.54 15.79
N GLU A 588 -42.84 5.64 14.86
CA GLU A 588 -42.64 5.31 13.44
C GLU A 588 -41.55 6.17 12.77
N THR A 589 -41.21 7.35 13.32
CA THR A 589 -40.17 8.22 12.75
C THR A 589 -38.81 7.53 12.68
N TYR A 590 -38.50 6.59 13.58
CA TYR A 590 -37.26 5.81 13.51
C TYR A 590 -37.28 4.80 12.35
N ALA A 591 -38.43 4.16 12.10
CA ALA A 591 -38.60 3.23 10.99
C ALA A 591 -38.53 3.98 9.64
N GLU A 592 -39.19 5.12 9.54
CA GLU A 592 -39.13 6.02 8.39
C GLU A 592 -37.69 6.47 8.13
N ALA A 593 -36.99 6.97 9.15
CA ALA A 593 -35.60 7.39 9.01
C ALA A 593 -34.68 6.27 8.53
N ALA A 594 -34.82 5.05 9.07
CA ALA A 594 -34.03 3.90 8.63
C ALA A 594 -34.25 3.57 7.15
N LEU A 595 -35.51 3.56 6.71
CA LEU A 595 -35.87 3.21 5.33
C LEU A 595 -35.55 4.33 4.34
N ASP A 596 -35.70 5.60 4.72
CA ASP A 596 -35.33 6.77 3.92
C ASP A 596 -33.81 6.85 3.74
N GLN A 597 -33.03 6.59 4.79
CA GLN A 597 -31.58 6.50 4.69
C GLN A 597 -31.15 5.34 3.80
N LEU A 598 -31.82 4.17 3.88
CA LEU A 598 -31.52 3.02 3.04
C LEU A 598 -31.91 3.26 1.57
N ASP A 599 -33.06 3.88 1.29
CA ASP A 599 -33.46 4.31 -0.06
C ASP A 599 -32.42 5.28 -0.62
N SER A 600 -32.02 6.27 0.19
CA SER A 600 -30.99 7.23 -0.17
C SER A 600 -29.64 6.58 -0.48
N TRP A 601 -29.28 5.55 0.29
CA TRP A 601 -28.07 4.78 0.06
C TRP A 601 -28.14 3.99 -1.24
N LEU A 602 -29.28 3.33 -1.52
CA LEU A 602 -29.51 2.55 -2.74
C LEU A 602 -29.47 3.42 -4.00
N ASP A 603 -29.96 4.66 -3.92
CA ASP A 603 -29.88 5.63 -5.02
C ASP A 603 -28.43 6.03 -5.34
N GLN A 604 -27.62 6.24 -4.30
CA GLN A 604 -26.25 6.73 -4.43
C GLN A 604 -25.20 5.63 -4.65
N ASN A 605 -25.52 4.38 -4.30
CA ASN A 605 -24.57 3.26 -4.34
C ASN A 605 -25.11 2.08 -5.16
N PRO A 606 -25.32 2.25 -6.48
CA PRO A 606 -25.76 1.15 -7.32
C PRO A 606 -24.76 -0.01 -7.30
N THR A 607 -25.27 -1.24 -7.22
CA THR A 607 -24.47 -2.46 -7.08
C THR A 607 -23.32 -2.54 -8.07
N GLY A 608 -22.10 -2.72 -7.54
CA GLY A 608 -20.87 -2.87 -8.32
C GLY A 608 -20.21 -1.56 -8.75
N ARG A 609 -20.70 -0.41 -8.28
CA ARG A 609 -20.06 0.92 -8.45
C ARG A 609 -19.78 1.56 -7.10
N GLY A 610 -18.84 2.50 -7.05
CA GLY A 610 -18.51 3.21 -5.82
C GLY A 610 -17.72 2.39 -4.81
N ILE A 611 -17.23 3.06 -3.76
CA ILE A 611 -16.33 2.49 -2.76
C ILE A 611 -17.02 1.44 -1.88
N ALA A 612 -18.33 1.55 -1.69
CA ALA A 612 -19.15 0.64 -0.89
C ALA A 612 -19.24 -0.79 -1.47
N TRP A 613 -18.89 -0.96 -2.74
CA TRP A 613 -18.90 -2.24 -3.46
C TRP A 613 -17.48 -2.72 -3.84
N ARG A 614 -16.43 -2.13 -3.25
CA ARG A 614 -15.03 -2.40 -3.61
C ARG A 614 -14.57 -3.82 -3.26
N GLY A 615 -15.07 -4.39 -2.17
CA GLY A 615 -14.72 -5.72 -1.68
C GLY A 615 -15.97 -6.54 -1.33
N GLY A 616 -15.79 -7.86 -1.24
CA GLY A 616 -16.85 -8.74 -0.76
C GLY A 616 -17.09 -8.58 0.74
N PHE A 617 -16.04 -8.25 1.50
CA PHE A 617 -16.13 -8.09 2.95
C PHE A 617 -17.07 -6.98 3.38
N GLU A 618 -16.95 -5.79 2.80
CA GLU A 618 -17.86 -4.66 3.11
C GLU A 618 -19.30 -4.98 2.71
N ALA A 619 -19.50 -5.67 1.58
CA ALA A 619 -20.82 -6.13 1.17
C ALA A 619 -21.39 -7.18 2.14
N GLY A 620 -20.55 -8.06 2.69
CA GLY A 620 -20.93 -9.06 3.68
C GLY A 620 -21.41 -8.44 4.99
N LEU A 621 -20.61 -7.55 5.59
CA LEU A 621 -21.01 -6.85 6.82
C LEU A 621 -22.26 -5.99 6.62
N ARG A 622 -22.35 -5.24 5.52
CA ARG A 622 -23.56 -4.47 5.19
C ARG A 622 -24.77 -5.39 5.03
N ALA A 623 -24.63 -6.53 4.37
CA ALA A 623 -25.72 -7.48 4.21
C ALA A 623 -26.23 -8.00 5.55
N ILE A 624 -25.34 -8.27 6.51
CA ILE A 624 -25.72 -8.65 7.88
C ILE A 624 -26.55 -7.52 8.53
N SER A 625 -26.01 -6.30 8.56
CA SER A 625 -26.67 -5.16 9.23
C SER A 625 -28.01 -4.81 8.61
N VAL A 626 -28.08 -4.74 7.27
CA VAL A 626 -29.32 -4.41 6.54
C VAL A 626 -30.34 -5.53 6.69
N ALA A 627 -29.94 -6.81 6.56
CA ALA A 627 -30.87 -7.94 6.68
C ALA A 627 -31.55 -7.97 8.06
N ILE A 628 -30.78 -7.78 9.12
CA ILE A 628 -31.28 -7.77 10.50
C ILE A 628 -32.17 -6.55 10.76
N ALA A 629 -31.73 -5.35 10.35
CA ALA A 629 -32.53 -4.12 10.53
C ALA A 629 -33.87 -4.21 9.80
N VAL A 630 -33.85 -4.63 8.52
CA VAL A 630 -35.03 -4.75 7.68
C VAL A 630 -35.98 -5.83 8.19
N GLN A 631 -35.45 -6.96 8.68
CA GLN A 631 -36.25 -7.97 9.39
C GLN A 631 -36.98 -7.38 10.61
N GLY A 632 -36.30 -6.51 11.37
CA GLY A 632 -36.90 -5.77 12.47
C GLY A 632 -38.04 -4.86 12.01
N LEU A 633 -37.86 -4.15 10.90
CA LEU A 633 -38.81 -3.18 10.33
C LEU A 633 -39.93 -3.80 9.48
N ARG A 634 -40.05 -5.13 9.44
CA ARG A 634 -40.93 -5.84 8.49
C ARG A 634 -42.40 -5.42 8.57
N ASP A 635 -42.91 -5.13 9.76
CA ASP A 635 -44.30 -4.78 10.04
C ASP A 635 -44.56 -3.26 10.05
N SER A 636 -43.53 -2.44 9.90
CA SER A 636 -43.68 -0.98 9.75
C SER A 636 -44.56 -0.64 8.54
N SER A 637 -45.30 0.45 8.66
CA SER A 637 -46.11 1.02 7.59
C SER A 637 -45.24 1.60 6.46
N ALA A 638 -44.05 2.09 6.80
CA ALA A 638 -43.07 2.63 5.86
C ALA A 638 -42.38 1.55 5.01
N MET A 639 -42.47 0.26 5.40
CA MET A 639 -41.98 -0.86 4.60
C MET A 639 -42.98 -1.20 3.49
N THR A 640 -42.75 -0.68 2.29
CA THR A 640 -43.60 -0.95 1.10
C THR A 640 -43.09 -2.14 0.29
N LEU A 641 -43.94 -2.69 -0.58
CA LEU A 641 -43.55 -3.74 -1.54
C LEU A 641 -42.39 -3.30 -2.45
N GLU A 642 -42.39 -2.03 -2.87
CA GLU A 642 -41.33 -1.47 -3.71
C GLU A 642 -40.00 -1.40 -2.96
N ARG A 643 -39.99 -0.88 -1.73
CA ARG A 643 -38.80 -0.85 -0.85
C ARG A 643 -38.27 -2.25 -0.63
N TYR A 644 -39.14 -3.18 -0.23
CA TYR A 644 -38.77 -4.58 -0.04
C TYR A 644 -38.10 -5.16 -1.30
N ARG A 645 -38.68 -4.95 -2.49
CA ARG A 645 -38.09 -5.42 -3.75
C ARG A 645 -36.68 -4.85 -3.99
N ARG A 646 -36.48 -3.55 -3.79
CA ARG A 646 -35.17 -2.89 -3.98
C ARG A 646 -34.12 -3.43 -3.00
N ILE A 647 -34.49 -3.50 -1.73
CA ILE A 647 -33.62 -3.96 -0.63
C ILE A 647 -33.22 -5.42 -0.82
N VAL A 648 -34.19 -6.31 -1.05
CA VAL A 648 -33.93 -7.74 -1.21
C VAL A 648 -33.13 -8.04 -2.48
N THR A 649 -33.29 -7.24 -3.53
CA THR A 649 -32.42 -7.31 -4.71
C THR A 649 -30.96 -6.99 -4.37
N MET A 650 -30.72 -5.93 -3.58
CA MET A 650 -29.37 -5.56 -3.12
C MET A 650 -28.76 -6.64 -2.22
N LEU A 651 -29.55 -7.25 -1.33
CA LEU A 651 -29.10 -8.35 -0.47
C LEU A 651 -28.73 -9.60 -1.29
N ALA A 652 -29.55 -9.96 -2.29
CA ALA A 652 -29.26 -11.07 -3.20
C ALA A 652 -27.97 -10.83 -4.01
N GLU A 653 -27.76 -9.60 -4.50
CA GLU A 653 -26.54 -9.21 -5.22
C GLU A 653 -25.31 -9.20 -4.29
N SER A 654 -25.46 -8.81 -3.02
CA SER A 654 -24.41 -8.89 -2.00
C SER A 654 -24.02 -10.33 -1.68
N ALA A 655 -25.00 -11.23 -1.46
CA ALA A 655 -24.73 -12.64 -1.21
C ALA A 655 -24.03 -13.33 -2.38
N GLU A 656 -24.41 -13.01 -3.62
CA GLU A 656 -23.73 -13.51 -4.81
C GLU A 656 -22.30 -12.94 -4.94
N LEU A 657 -22.09 -11.65 -4.63
CA LEU A 657 -20.76 -11.03 -4.59
C LEU A 657 -19.85 -11.75 -3.61
N CYS A 658 -20.31 -11.87 -2.36
CA CYS A 658 -19.61 -12.57 -1.30
C CYS A 658 -19.26 -13.99 -1.74
N TRP A 659 -20.22 -14.75 -2.26
CA TRP A 659 -19.93 -16.11 -2.68
C TRP A 659 -18.94 -16.19 -3.85
N ARG A 660 -19.10 -15.34 -4.88
CA ARG A 660 -18.32 -15.41 -6.12
C ARG A 660 -16.89 -14.89 -5.93
N ASP A 661 -16.76 -13.71 -5.34
CA ASP A 661 -15.51 -12.96 -5.30
C ASP A 661 -14.77 -13.10 -3.97
N ARG A 662 -15.28 -13.97 -3.08
CA ARG A 662 -14.70 -14.26 -1.77
C ARG A 662 -13.19 -14.36 -1.80
N SER A 663 -12.62 -13.89 -0.72
CA SER A 663 -11.23 -13.97 -0.36
C SER A 663 -10.74 -15.43 -0.39
N ARG A 664 -9.55 -15.64 -0.95
CA ARG A 664 -8.90 -16.95 -1.08
C ARG A 664 -7.42 -16.81 -0.82
N PHE A 665 -6.79 -17.91 -0.42
CA PHE A 665 -5.35 -18.01 -0.19
C PHE A 665 -4.87 -16.92 0.78
N SER A 666 -3.81 -16.17 0.47
CA SER A 666 -3.23 -15.13 1.35
C SER A 666 -4.18 -14.00 1.80
N SER A 667 -5.42 -13.92 1.29
CA SER A 667 -6.43 -12.95 1.75
C SER A 667 -7.57 -13.57 2.55
N ALA A 668 -7.56 -14.90 2.74
CA ALA A 668 -8.64 -15.65 3.37
C ALA A 668 -8.54 -15.64 4.91
N ASN A 669 -8.43 -14.45 5.49
CA ASN A 669 -8.45 -14.24 6.93
C ASN A 669 -9.89 -13.91 7.39
N ASN A 670 -10.08 -13.08 8.43
CA ASN A 670 -11.41 -12.59 8.85
C ASN A 670 -12.29 -12.06 7.70
N HIS A 671 -11.68 -11.56 6.61
CA HIS A 671 -12.42 -11.15 5.42
C HIS A 671 -13.28 -12.28 4.83
N LEU A 672 -12.75 -13.50 4.77
CA LEU A 672 -13.49 -14.66 4.26
C LEU A 672 -14.66 -15.03 5.18
N LEU A 673 -14.45 -14.96 6.50
CA LEU A 673 -15.53 -15.20 7.46
C LEU A 673 -16.66 -14.18 7.27
N GLY A 674 -16.34 -12.89 7.13
CA GLY A 674 -17.34 -11.83 6.95
C GLY A 674 -18.15 -11.96 5.65
N GLU A 675 -17.47 -12.31 4.55
CA GLU A 675 -18.11 -12.57 3.27
C GLU A 675 -19.10 -13.76 3.36
N LEU A 676 -18.66 -14.87 3.95
CA LEU A 676 -19.48 -16.07 4.09
C LEU A 676 -20.62 -15.89 5.09
N ALA A 677 -20.38 -15.20 6.21
CA ALA A 677 -21.40 -14.88 7.21
C ALA A 677 -22.51 -14.01 6.61
N GLY A 678 -22.18 -13.01 5.80
CA GLY A 678 -23.16 -12.21 5.07
C GLY A 678 -23.99 -13.04 4.08
N ALA A 679 -23.34 -13.91 3.30
CA ALA A 679 -24.05 -14.79 2.36
C ALA A 679 -24.97 -15.80 3.08
N ALA A 680 -24.53 -16.37 4.20
CA ALA A 680 -25.33 -17.27 5.03
C ALA A 680 -26.54 -16.53 5.64
N THR A 681 -26.31 -15.33 6.20
CA THR A 681 -27.35 -14.49 6.81
C THR A 681 -28.47 -14.17 5.83
N VAL A 682 -28.13 -13.73 4.61
CA VAL A 682 -29.12 -13.47 3.55
C VAL A 682 -29.88 -14.76 3.17
N GLY A 683 -29.18 -15.89 3.04
CA GLY A 683 -29.81 -17.17 2.72
C GLY A 683 -30.80 -17.65 3.77
N ILE A 684 -30.51 -17.41 5.05
CA ILE A 684 -31.36 -17.81 6.18
C ILE A 684 -32.59 -16.89 6.33
N LEU A 685 -32.40 -15.57 6.19
CA LEU A 685 -33.47 -14.59 6.43
C LEU A 685 -34.42 -14.39 5.23
N PHE A 686 -33.97 -14.68 4.00
CA PHE A 686 -34.75 -14.47 2.78
C PHE A 686 -34.84 -15.77 1.94
N PRO A 687 -35.51 -16.83 2.46
CA PRO A 687 -35.59 -18.14 1.81
C PRO A 687 -36.27 -18.10 0.43
N GLU A 688 -37.06 -17.07 0.13
CA GLU A 688 -37.72 -16.82 -1.15
C GLU A 688 -36.76 -16.52 -2.32
N LEU A 689 -35.52 -16.13 -2.04
CA LEU A 689 -34.53 -15.81 -3.07
C LEU A 689 -34.09 -17.06 -3.82
N ALA A 690 -33.93 -16.95 -5.15
CA ALA A 690 -33.51 -18.06 -6.01
C ALA A 690 -32.16 -18.70 -5.58
N GLY A 691 -31.29 -17.90 -4.95
CA GLY A 691 -29.98 -18.35 -4.46
C GLY A 691 -29.96 -18.80 -3.00
N ALA A 692 -31.02 -18.59 -2.21
CA ALA A 692 -31.01 -18.67 -0.74
C ALA A 692 -30.43 -19.99 -0.21
N GLN A 693 -31.07 -21.11 -0.55
CA GLN A 693 -30.64 -22.43 -0.08
C GLN A 693 -29.20 -22.77 -0.47
N ARG A 694 -28.74 -22.29 -1.62
CA ARG A 694 -27.38 -22.54 -2.08
C ARG A 694 -26.38 -21.71 -1.27
N TRP A 695 -26.67 -20.44 -1.02
CA TRP A 695 -25.81 -19.58 -0.20
C TRP A 695 -25.77 -20.09 1.23
N GLU A 696 -26.91 -20.37 1.86
CA GLU A 696 -26.99 -20.93 3.20
C GLU A 696 -26.14 -22.20 3.34
N ARG A 697 -26.46 -23.26 2.58
CA ARG A 697 -25.76 -24.56 2.72
C ARG A 697 -24.26 -24.44 2.46
N ARG A 698 -23.87 -23.73 1.39
CA ARG A 698 -22.46 -23.69 0.99
C ARG A 698 -21.63 -22.73 1.83
N ALA A 699 -22.20 -21.62 2.28
CA ALA A 699 -21.52 -20.68 3.16
C ALA A 699 -21.34 -21.28 4.54
N LEU A 700 -22.37 -21.90 5.13
CA LEU A 700 -22.25 -22.61 6.42
C LEU A 700 -21.21 -23.73 6.37
N ALA A 701 -21.21 -24.54 5.31
CA ALA A 701 -20.19 -25.58 5.14
C ALA A 701 -18.77 -25.00 4.98
N ALA A 702 -18.62 -23.80 4.41
CA ALA A 702 -17.33 -23.12 4.31
C ALA A 702 -16.90 -22.50 5.63
N LEU A 703 -17.80 -21.81 6.34
CA LEU A 703 -17.58 -21.29 7.69
C LEU A 703 -17.14 -22.40 8.64
N ALA A 704 -17.82 -23.56 8.61
CA ALA A 704 -17.44 -24.70 9.43
C ALA A 704 -16.01 -25.20 9.18
N ARG A 705 -15.50 -25.11 7.95
CA ARG A 705 -14.10 -25.48 7.64
C ARG A 705 -13.09 -24.40 8.03
N GLU A 706 -13.48 -23.14 7.93
CA GLU A 706 -12.59 -22.02 8.28
C GLU A 706 -12.57 -21.77 9.79
N ALA A 707 -13.61 -22.15 10.53
CA ALA A 707 -13.69 -22.06 11.98
C ALA A 707 -12.46 -22.72 12.66
N ASP A 708 -12.16 -23.98 12.33
CA ASP A 708 -10.99 -24.69 12.90
C ASP A 708 -9.64 -24.19 12.38
N ARG A 709 -9.63 -23.41 11.29
CA ARG A 709 -8.39 -22.86 10.70
C ARG A 709 -8.02 -21.51 11.25
N GLN A 710 -9.01 -20.72 11.67
CA GLN A 710 -8.83 -19.37 12.18
C GLN A 710 -8.96 -19.31 13.70
N ILE A 711 -9.65 -20.26 14.32
CA ILE A 711 -9.66 -20.49 15.77
C ILE A 711 -8.98 -21.83 16.05
N LEU A 712 -7.75 -21.76 16.55
CA LEU A 712 -6.84 -22.88 16.67
C LEU A 712 -7.28 -23.89 17.76
N PRO A 713 -6.71 -25.11 17.79
CA PRO A 713 -7.08 -26.14 18.76
C PRO A 713 -6.90 -25.79 20.24
N ASP A 714 -6.04 -24.82 20.58
CA ASP A 714 -5.89 -24.25 21.94
C ASP A 714 -6.83 -23.06 22.20
N GLY A 715 -7.63 -22.66 21.21
CA GLY A 715 -8.60 -21.56 21.29
C GLY A 715 -8.05 -20.20 20.87
N SER A 716 -6.74 -20.09 20.66
CA SER A 716 -6.13 -18.86 20.18
C SER A 716 -6.55 -18.53 18.73
N GLY A 717 -6.48 -17.25 18.38
CA GLY A 717 -6.78 -16.76 17.04
C GLY A 717 -5.57 -16.88 16.13
N ALA A 718 -5.74 -17.44 14.94
CA ALA A 718 -4.64 -17.65 14.01
C ALA A 718 -4.01 -16.33 13.50
N GLU A 719 -4.75 -15.21 13.56
CA GLU A 719 -4.28 -13.88 13.16
C GLU A 719 -3.34 -13.19 14.16
N GLN A 720 -3.10 -13.81 15.32
CA GLN A 720 -2.32 -13.23 16.43
C GLN A 720 -2.85 -11.87 16.86
N SER A 721 -4.16 -11.80 17.10
CA SER A 721 -4.80 -10.65 17.74
C SER A 721 -5.96 -11.11 18.62
N SER A 722 -5.98 -10.64 19.86
CA SER A 722 -7.05 -10.95 20.81
C SER A 722 -8.39 -10.36 20.38
N VAL A 723 -8.38 -9.17 19.76
CA VAL A 723 -9.60 -8.49 19.29
C VAL A 723 -10.11 -9.10 17.98
N TYR A 724 -9.23 -9.45 17.03
CA TYR A 724 -9.66 -10.16 15.82
C TYR A 724 -10.14 -11.59 16.10
N LEU A 725 -9.70 -12.22 17.19
CA LEU A 725 -10.29 -13.48 17.67
C LEU A 725 -11.77 -13.28 18.04
N MET A 726 -12.10 -12.26 18.84
CA MET A 726 -13.48 -11.91 19.18
C MET A 726 -14.30 -11.62 17.91
N PHE A 727 -13.79 -10.76 17.04
CA PHE A 727 -14.46 -10.39 15.79
C PHE A 727 -14.75 -11.61 14.89
N SER A 728 -13.77 -12.51 14.73
CA SER A 728 -13.91 -13.74 13.92
C SER A 728 -14.92 -14.71 14.52
N ALA A 729 -14.91 -14.88 15.84
CA ALA A 729 -15.89 -15.69 16.55
C ALA A 729 -17.31 -15.10 16.42
N GLN A 730 -17.46 -13.77 16.47
CA GLN A 730 -18.76 -13.12 16.28
C GLN A 730 -19.31 -13.26 14.86
N LEU A 731 -18.46 -13.22 13.83
CA LEU A 731 -18.86 -13.50 12.44
C LEU A 731 -19.42 -14.92 12.26
N LEU A 732 -18.90 -15.88 13.03
CA LEU A 732 -19.40 -17.25 13.10
C LEU A 732 -20.71 -17.35 13.90
N LEU A 733 -20.84 -16.57 14.98
CA LEU A 733 -22.01 -16.55 15.84
C LEU A 733 -23.27 -16.03 15.16
N VAL A 734 -23.17 -15.00 14.31
CA VAL A 734 -24.36 -14.42 13.64
C VAL A 734 -25.20 -15.48 12.91
N PRO A 735 -24.65 -16.26 11.95
CA PRO A 735 -25.44 -17.32 11.30
C PRO A 735 -25.79 -18.47 12.25
N ALA A 736 -24.98 -18.76 13.28
CA ALA A 736 -25.31 -19.79 14.26
C ALA A 736 -26.55 -19.43 15.10
N ALA A 737 -26.63 -18.18 15.57
CA ALA A 737 -27.78 -17.64 16.29
C ALA A 737 -29.03 -17.63 15.41
N LEU A 738 -28.91 -17.25 14.13
CA LEU A 738 -30.03 -17.29 13.18
C LEU A 738 -30.59 -18.71 12.99
N LEU A 739 -29.72 -19.72 12.87
CA LEU A 739 -30.16 -21.11 12.79
C LEU A 739 -30.89 -21.54 14.07
N GLN A 740 -30.34 -21.22 15.24
CA GLN A 740 -30.96 -21.55 16.52
C GLN A 740 -32.32 -20.88 16.68
N LEU A 741 -32.45 -19.61 16.31
CA LEU A 741 -33.73 -18.88 16.32
C LEU A 741 -34.75 -19.44 15.33
N ARG A 742 -34.30 -20.09 14.24
CA ARG A 742 -35.16 -20.82 13.30
C ARG A 742 -35.57 -22.20 13.83
N GLY A 743 -34.94 -22.67 14.92
CA GLY A 743 -35.13 -24.01 15.49
C GLY A 743 -34.14 -25.07 14.97
N ASP A 744 -33.16 -24.66 14.16
CA ASP A 744 -32.12 -25.54 13.63
C ASP A 744 -30.89 -25.60 14.54
N ARG A 745 -30.07 -26.64 14.35
CA ARG A 745 -28.78 -26.76 15.03
C ARG A 745 -27.66 -26.15 14.18
N PRO A 746 -26.83 -25.24 14.73
CA PRO A 746 -25.67 -24.75 14.02
C PRO A 746 -24.65 -25.88 13.78
N PRO A 747 -23.81 -25.80 12.72
CA PRO A 747 -22.74 -26.77 12.50
C PRO A 747 -21.84 -26.93 13.73
N ALA A 748 -21.58 -28.18 14.14
CA ALA A 748 -20.84 -28.48 15.37
C ALA A 748 -19.44 -27.83 15.42
N ALA A 749 -18.74 -27.78 14.28
CA ALA A 749 -17.43 -27.13 14.17
C ALA A 749 -17.48 -25.63 14.48
N ILE A 750 -18.54 -24.93 14.03
CA ILE A 750 -18.73 -23.50 14.33
C ILE A 750 -18.92 -23.31 15.83
N ARG A 751 -19.83 -24.09 16.43
CA ARG A 751 -20.10 -24.01 17.88
C ARG A 751 -18.84 -24.29 18.69
N ALA A 752 -18.14 -25.39 18.40
CA ALA A 752 -16.95 -25.80 19.13
C ALA A 752 -15.80 -24.79 19.03
N ALA A 753 -15.61 -24.18 17.85
CA ALA A 753 -14.59 -23.15 17.67
C ALA A 753 -14.89 -21.91 18.51
N VAL A 754 -16.13 -21.42 18.49
CA VAL A 754 -16.52 -20.22 19.25
C VAL A 754 -16.48 -20.44 20.77
N GLU A 755 -16.91 -21.62 21.26
CA GLU A 755 -16.79 -21.96 22.68
C GLU A 755 -15.34 -22.01 23.13
N ARG A 756 -14.47 -22.58 22.30
CA ARG A 756 -13.05 -22.69 22.58
C ARG A 756 -12.33 -21.33 22.55
N SER A 757 -12.68 -20.42 21.63
CA SER A 757 -12.13 -19.06 21.64
C SER A 757 -12.53 -18.29 22.90
N ALA A 758 -13.77 -18.42 23.34
CA ALA A 758 -14.24 -17.79 24.56
C ALA A 758 -13.57 -18.36 25.81
N GLY A 759 -13.34 -19.68 25.86
CA GLY A 759 -12.55 -20.31 26.92
C GLY A 759 -11.11 -19.80 26.98
N TYR A 760 -10.44 -19.71 25.82
CA TYR A 760 -9.09 -19.14 25.73
C TYR A 760 -9.03 -17.69 26.24
N LEU A 761 -9.95 -16.83 25.78
CA LEU A 761 -10.00 -15.42 26.21
C LEU A 761 -10.30 -15.29 27.70
N ALA A 762 -11.18 -16.13 28.25
CA ALA A 762 -11.46 -16.18 29.68
C ALA A 762 -10.21 -16.58 30.48
N ASP A 763 -9.48 -17.63 30.08
CA ASP A 763 -8.24 -18.07 30.72
C ASP A 763 -7.12 -17.01 30.64
N LEU A 764 -7.13 -16.23 29.56
CA LEU A 764 -6.19 -15.13 29.32
C LEU A 764 -6.40 -13.96 30.28
N VAL A 765 -7.65 -13.63 30.64
CA VAL A 765 -7.96 -12.59 31.64
C VAL A 765 -7.94 -13.11 33.07
N GLY A 766 -8.29 -14.38 33.31
CA GLY A 766 -8.30 -14.92 34.66
C GLY A 766 -9.40 -14.27 35.51
N ASP A 767 -9.03 -13.86 36.72
CA ASP A 767 -9.95 -13.29 37.72
C ASP A 767 -9.77 -11.77 37.87
N GLY A 768 -9.94 -11.04 36.76
CA GLY A 768 -10.06 -9.57 36.78
C GLY A 768 -8.97 -8.77 36.06
N ASP A 769 -8.02 -9.41 35.38
CA ASP A 769 -7.07 -8.65 34.54
C ASP A 769 -7.73 -8.14 33.26
N PRO A 770 -7.27 -7.00 32.71
CA PRO A 770 -7.72 -6.53 31.41
C PRO A 770 -7.39 -7.55 30.32
N LEU A 771 -8.14 -7.54 29.22
CA LEU A 771 -7.81 -8.32 28.03
C LEU A 771 -6.45 -7.85 27.50
N PRO A 772 -5.41 -8.71 27.46
CA PRO A 772 -4.13 -8.30 26.94
C PRO A 772 -4.26 -8.09 25.43
N ARG A 773 -3.75 -6.95 24.99
CA ARG A 773 -3.73 -6.56 23.58
C ARG A 773 -2.44 -7.06 22.95
N TYR A 774 -2.56 -7.52 21.72
CA TYR A 774 -1.45 -7.87 20.83
C TYR A 774 -1.99 -7.88 19.40
N GLY A 775 -1.13 -7.53 18.45
CA GLY A 775 -1.52 -7.35 17.04
C GLY A 775 -2.54 -6.24 16.82
N ASP A 776 -3.25 -6.30 15.68
CA ASP A 776 -4.16 -5.22 15.31
C ASP A 776 -5.52 -5.23 16.03
N GLU A 777 -6.11 -4.04 16.17
CA GLU A 777 -7.49 -3.74 16.57
C GLU A 777 -8.00 -2.58 15.71
N ASP A 778 -9.07 -2.79 14.93
CA ASP A 778 -9.64 -1.77 14.02
C ASP A 778 -11.02 -1.24 14.43
N GLY A 779 -11.50 -1.64 15.60
CA GLY A 779 -12.83 -1.28 16.14
C GLY A 779 -14.02 -1.78 15.30
N GLY A 780 -13.83 -2.81 14.47
CA GLY A 780 -14.90 -3.40 13.67
C GLY A 780 -15.87 -4.29 14.47
N PHE A 781 -17.15 -4.29 14.10
CA PHE A 781 -18.18 -5.17 14.66
C PHE A 781 -18.77 -6.08 13.58
N ALA A 782 -19.02 -7.35 13.93
CA ALA A 782 -19.69 -8.29 13.03
C ALA A 782 -21.16 -7.88 12.78
N LEU A 783 -21.83 -7.49 13.85
CA LEU A 783 -23.18 -6.92 13.88
C LEU A 783 -23.26 -6.02 15.11
N ARG A 784 -23.68 -4.76 14.95
CA ARG A 784 -23.72 -3.78 16.04
C ARG A 784 -25.16 -3.58 16.53
N LEU A 785 -25.49 -4.21 17.66
CA LEU A 785 -26.79 -4.09 18.31
C LEU A 785 -26.78 -3.09 19.48
N HIS A 786 -25.60 -2.69 19.96
CA HIS A 786 -25.41 -1.69 21.01
C HIS A 786 -24.44 -0.59 20.54
N PRO A 787 -24.58 0.69 20.96
CA PRO A 787 -23.79 1.81 20.46
C PRO A 787 -22.41 2.01 21.11
N GLU A 788 -21.85 1.00 21.77
CA GLU A 788 -20.52 1.12 22.38
C GLU A 788 -19.43 1.45 21.36
N PRO A 789 -18.37 2.19 21.74
CA PRO A 789 -17.31 2.56 20.83
C PRO A 789 -16.36 1.41 20.46
N VAL A 790 -16.20 0.42 21.34
CA VAL A 790 -15.35 -0.77 21.17
C VAL A 790 -16.06 -1.98 21.78
N ASP A 791 -15.87 -3.16 21.20
CA ASP A 791 -16.40 -4.42 21.73
C ASP A 791 -15.67 -4.82 23.02
N THR A 792 -16.37 -5.46 23.96
CA THR A 792 -15.80 -5.87 25.24
C THR A 792 -15.79 -7.38 25.39
N LEU A 793 -14.84 -7.89 26.19
CA LEU A 793 -14.77 -9.32 26.45
C LEU A 793 -16.03 -9.82 27.14
N GLU A 794 -16.56 -9.07 28.12
CA GLU A 794 -17.76 -9.44 28.86
C GLU A 794 -18.96 -9.63 27.93
N ARG A 795 -19.14 -8.70 26.99
CA ARG A 795 -20.20 -8.78 25.97
C ARG A 795 -19.99 -9.94 25.03
N HIS A 796 -18.75 -10.16 24.59
CA HIS A 796 -18.42 -11.32 23.76
C HIS A 796 -18.74 -12.64 24.46
N LEU A 797 -18.33 -12.80 25.72
CA LEU A 797 -18.62 -14.00 26.51
C LEU A 797 -20.13 -14.19 26.73
N ALA A 798 -20.88 -13.10 26.97
CA ALA A 798 -22.33 -13.15 27.08
C ALA A 798 -23.00 -13.60 25.77
N LEU A 799 -22.52 -13.11 24.63
CA LEU A 799 -23.02 -13.49 23.31
C LEU A 799 -22.74 -14.97 23.01
N VAL A 800 -21.53 -15.45 23.32
CA VAL A 800 -21.16 -16.87 23.13
C VAL A 800 -22.01 -17.76 24.03
N GLY A 801 -22.01 -17.52 25.33
CA GLY A 801 -22.76 -18.32 26.31
C GLY A 801 -24.25 -18.39 25.97
N GLY A 802 -24.83 -17.25 25.59
CA GLY A 802 -26.21 -17.19 25.15
C GLY A 802 -26.51 -18.02 23.90
N THR A 803 -25.65 -17.97 22.89
CA THR A 803 -25.89 -18.62 21.60
C THR A 803 -25.58 -20.12 21.64
N THR A 804 -24.55 -20.54 22.38
CA THR A 804 -24.14 -21.94 22.38
C THR A 804 -24.79 -22.77 23.49
N GLY A 805 -25.31 -22.11 24.53
CA GLY A 805 -25.80 -22.77 25.74
C GLY A 805 -24.68 -23.40 26.58
N GLY A 806 -23.41 -23.03 26.31
CA GLY A 806 -22.23 -23.50 27.04
C GLY A 806 -22.07 -22.80 28.40
N PRO A 807 -21.16 -23.29 29.27
CA PRO A 807 -20.96 -22.85 30.66
C PRO A 807 -20.52 -21.39 30.84
N LEU A 808 -20.42 -20.58 29.80
CA LEU A 808 -19.97 -19.20 29.94
C LEU A 808 -21.10 -18.34 30.54
N ALA A 809 -20.81 -17.67 31.65
CA ALA A 809 -21.80 -16.86 32.36
C ALA A 809 -22.34 -15.75 31.44
N ALA A 810 -23.62 -15.83 31.09
CA ALA A 810 -24.31 -14.75 30.40
C ALA A 810 -24.59 -13.62 31.40
N SER A 811 -23.83 -12.52 31.32
CA SER A 811 -24.33 -11.25 31.83
C SER A 811 -25.59 -10.86 31.04
N ALA A 812 -26.48 -10.10 31.66
CA ALA A 812 -27.64 -9.58 30.97
C ALA A 812 -27.20 -8.45 30.03
N ASP A 813 -26.80 -8.81 28.81
CA ASP A 813 -26.30 -7.91 27.79
C ASP A 813 -27.27 -7.81 26.61
N LEU A 814 -27.52 -6.60 26.11
CA LEU A 814 -28.57 -6.34 25.11
C LEU A 814 -28.34 -7.11 23.79
N PRO A 815 -27.15 -7.07 23.16
CA PRO A 815 -26.84 -7.91 22.00
C PRO A 815 -27.10 -9.40 22.23
N ALA A 816 -26.67 -9.95 23.38
CA ALA A 816 -26.92 -11.35 23.72
C ALA A 816 -28.42 -11.65 23.82
N ARG A 817 -29.23 -10.76 24.43
CA ARG A 817 -30.69 -10.94 24.51
C ARG A 817 -31.37 -11.01 23.15
N TRP A 818 -30.89 -10.24 22.17
CA TRP A 818 -31.42 -10.29 20.81
C TRP A 818 -31.13 -11.59 20.08
N LEU A 819 -29.94 -12.15 20.28
CA LEU A 819 -29.44 -13.30 19.52
C LEU A 819 -29.71 -14.64 20.20
N THR A 820 -30.31 -14.64 21.39
CA THR A 820 -30.66 -15.85 22.13
C THR A 820 -32.12 -16.25 21.96
N ALA A 821 -32.35 -17.57 21.88
CA ALA A 821 -33.69 -18.13 21.88
C ALA A 821 -34.36 -17.94 23.26
N PRO A 822 -35.67 -17.62 23.32
CA PRO A 822 -36.39 -17.51 24.58
C PRO A 822 -36.36 -18.84 25.34
N GLY A 823 -36.04 -18.80 26.65
CA GLY A 823 -36.02 -19.99 27.50
C GLY A 823 -34.74 -20.85 27.42
N ALA A 824 -33.66 -20.35 26.82
CA ALA A 824 -32.34 -20.99 26.94
C ALA A 824 -31.88 -20.98 28.41
N ASP A 825 -31.62 -22.16 28.98
CA ASP A 825 -31.16 -22.31 30.36
C ASP A 825 -29.81 -21.60 30.56
N ARG A 826 -29.69 -20.83 31.64
CA ARG A 826 -28.41 -20.22 32.05
C ARG A 826 -27.48 -21.32 32.53
N ALA A 827 -26.43 -21.60 31.76
CA ALA A 827 -25.40 -22.50 32.23
C ALA A 827 -24.54 -21.81 33.32
N PRO A 828 -24.08 -22.56 34.34
CA PRO A 828 -23.19 -22.03 35.37
C PRO A 828 -21.80 -21.71 34.81
N ARG A 829 -21.18 -20.63 35.33
CA ARG A 829 -19.89 -20.06 34.89
C ARG A 829 -18.80 -21.14 34.72
N THR A 830 -18.10 -21.11 33.59
CA THR A 830 -16.88 -21.90 33.35
C THR A 830 -15.85 -21.54 34.41
N GLU A 831 -15.27 -22.54 35.06
CA GLU A 831 -14.08 -22.35 35.89
C GLU A 831 -12.97 -21.78 35.01
N VAL A 832 -12.56 -20.55 35.30
CA VAL A 832 -11.46 -19.90 34.60
C VAL A 832 -10.15 -20.47 35.14
N ARG A 833 -9.18 -20.72 34.25
CA ARG A 833 -7.86 -21.17 34.66
C ARG A 833 -7.15 -20.09 35.48
N THR A 834 -6.83 -20.42 36.73
CA THR A 834 -6.16 -19.50 37.68
C THR A 834 -4.64 -19.68 37.74
N GLY A 835 -4.11 -20.84 37.33
CA GLY A 835 -2.68 -21.15 37.29
C GLY A 835 -2.00 -20.79 35.96
N SER A 836 -0.67 -20.84 35.93
CA SER A 836 0.15 -20.64 34.73
C SER A 836 -0.15 -21.67 33.63
N TRP A 837 -0.06 -21.26 32.36
CA TRP A 837 -0.34 -22.13 31.21
C TRP A 837 0.34 -21.71 29.91
N TYR A 838 0.31 -22.61 28.93
CA TYR A 838 0.87 -22.41 27.59
C TYR A 838 -0.13 -22.81 26.50
N ALA A 839 -0.37 -21.93 25.53
CA ALA A 839 -1.08 -22.21 24.27
C ALA A 839 -0.05 -22.48 23.17
N PRO A 840 0.20 -23.74 22.77
CA PRO A 840 1.28 -24.08 21.85
C PRO A 840 1.02 -23.77 20.38
N GLN A 841 -0.24 -23.63 19.95
CA GLN A 841 -0.54 -23.27 18.57
C GLN A 841 -0.58 -21.75 18.37
N GLY A 842 -1.14 -21.02 19.33
CA GLY A 842 -1.05 -19.57 19.38
C GLY A 842 0.33 -19.07 19.77
N GLY A 843 1.07 -19.85 20.56
CA GLY A 843 2.38 -19.50 21.08
C GLY A 843 2.33 -18.40 22.14
N VAL A 844 1.44 -18.56 23.13
CA VAL A 844 1.34 -17.62 24.25
C VAL A 844 1.60 -18.38 25.54
N VAL A 845 2.57 -17.92 26.34
CA VAL A 845 2.79 -18.42 27.70
C VAL A 845 2.25 -17.39 28.69
N VAL A 846 1.44 -17.84 29.64
CA VAL A 846 0.89 -17.03 30.72
C VAL A 846 1.41 -17.57 32.05
N LEU A 847 2.15 -16.75 32.77
CA LEU A 847 2.60 -17.02 34.14
C LEU A 847 1.70 -16.25 35.10
N ARG A 848 1.10 -16.98 36.06
CA ARG A 848 0.16 -16.44 37.05
C ARG A 848 0.80 -16.41 38.42
N ARG A 849 0.59 -15.29 39.10
CA ARG A 849 0.94 -15.02 40.50
C ARG A 849 -0.24 -14.35 41.18
N PRO A 850 -0.29 -14.29 42.52
CA PRO A 850 -1.31 -13.52 43.21
C PRO A 850 -1.40 -12.09 42.65
N LYS A 851 -2.56 -11.73 42.09
CA LYS A 851 -2.86 -10.41 41.50
C LYS A 851 -1.96 -9.97 40.33
N GLN A 852 -1.16 -10.86 39.75
CA GLN A 852 -0.25 -10.52 38.65
C GLN A 852 -0.34 -11.55 37.52
N ARG A 853 -0.36 -11.03 36.29
CA ARG A 853 -0.22 -11.80 35.06
C ARG A 853 0.98 -11.33 34.28
N ILE A 854 1.85 -12.28 33.95
CA ILE A 854 2.97 -12.05 33.02
C ILE A 854 2.73 -12.93 31.81
N MET A 855 2.69 -12.33 30.63
CA MET A 855 2.52 -13.03 29.36
C MET A 855 3.76 -12.84 28.50
N MET A 856 4.17 -13.90 27.80
CA MET A 856 5.26 -13.88 26.83
C MET A 856 4.77 -14.43 25.48
N ASP A 857 4.98 -13.67 24.41
CA ASP A 857 4.74 -14.11 23.04
C ASP A 857 5.89 -14.99 22.54
N VAL A 858 5.58 -16.26 22.28
CA VAL A 858 6.49 -17.25 21.70
C VAL A 858 5.92 -17.83 20.40
N GLY A 859 4.94 -17.15 19.81
CA GLY A 859 4.16 -17.61 18.67
C GLY A 859 4.73 -17.21 17.31
N PRO A 860 4.17 -17.79 16.24
CA PRO A 860 4.51 -17.38 14.89
C PRO A 860 3.91 -16.00 14.57
N LEU A 861 4.51 -15.28 13.64
CA LEU A 861 4.00 -13.99 13.18
C LEU A 861 2.70 -14.13 12.37
N GLY A 862 1.55 -13.89 13.00
CA GLY A 862 0.24 -13.72 12.36
C GLY A 862 -0.27 -14.90 11.50
N TYR A 863 -1.30 -14.63 10.68
CA TYR A 863 -1.94 -15.65 9.83
C TYR A 863 -1.54 -15.57 8.35
N LEU A 864 -1.33 -16.75 7.74
CA LEU A 864 -0.98 -16.93 6.33
C LEU A 864 0.29 -16.15 5.93
N SER A 865 0.63 -16.16 4.64
CA SER A 865 1.87 -15.55 4.17
C SER A 865 1.92 -14.03 4.26
N LEU A 866 0.79 -13.33 4.48
CA LEU A 866 0.81 -11.88 4.69
C LEU A 866 1.02 -11.49 6.14
N ALA A 867 0.50 -12.29 7.08
CA ALA A 867 0.44 -11.95 8.50
C ALA A 867 -0.07 -10.51 8.71
N ALA A 868 -1.23 -10.21 8.10
CA ALA A 868 -1.70 -8.84 7.87
C ALA A 868 -1.82 -7.99 9.14
N HIS A 869 -2.09 -8.65 10.27
CA HIS A 869 -2.38 -8.04 11.57
C HIS A 869 -1.34 -8.31 12.66
N GLY A 870 -0.26 -9.03 12.34
CA GLY A 870 0.83 -9.26 13.29
C GLY A 870 1.79 -8.07 13.37
N HIS A 871 2.47 -7.93 14.52
CA HIS A 871 3.49 -6.94 14.83
C HIS A 871 4.89 -7.57 14.85
N ALA A 872 5.99 -6.80 14.83
CA ALA A 872 7.34 -7.36 14.97
C ALA A 872 7.71 -7.51 16.46
N ASP A 873 6.91 -8.26 17.21
CA ASP A 873 6.84 -8.31 18.66
C ASP A 873 7.25 -9.66 19.27
N ALA A 874 7.96 -10.51 18.52
CA ALA A 874 8.35 -11.82 19.02
C ALA A 874 9.14 -11.71 20.33
N LEU A 875 8.85 -12.62 21.26
CA LEU A 875 9.39 -12.66 22.62
C LEU A 875 8.96 -11.50 23.51
N ALA A 876 8.01 -10.65 23.09
CA ALA A 876 7.52 -9.55 23.90
C ALA A 876 6.90 -10.05 25.21
N VAL A 877 7.12 -9.29 26.29
CA VAL A 877 6.60 -9.57 27.63
C VAL A 877 5.62 -8.49 28.06
N THR A 878 4.40 -8.87 28.41
CA THR A 878 3.39 -7.95 28.97
C THR A 878 3.11 -8.29 30.42
N ILE A 879 2.83 -7.28 31.24
CA ILE A 879 2.57 -7.41 32.67
C ILE A 879 1.30 -6.64 33.03
N ALA A 880 0.37 -7.32 33.69
CA ALA A 880 -0.73 -6.71 34.41
C ALA A 880 -0.62 -7.03 35.90
N ALA A 881 -1.01 -6.07 36.74
CA ALA A 881 -1.09 -6.24 38.19
C ALA A 881 -2.30 -5.50 38.74
N ASP A 882 -2.95 -6.10 39.75
CA ASP A 882 -4.15 -5.57 40.42
C ASP A 882 -5.26 -5.17 39.42
N GLY A 883 -5.49 -6.01 38.41
CA GLY A 883 -6.54 -5.80 37.42
C GLY A 883 -6.27 -4.64 36.45
N ARG A 884 -5.01 -4.20 36.30
CA ARG A 884 -4.63 -3.09 35.40
C ARG A 884 -3.33 -3.41 34.66
N ASP A 885 -3.23 -2.94 33.41
CA ASP A 885 -2.02 -3.09 32.62
C ASP A 885 -0.88 -2.22 33.19
N LEU A 886 0.33 -2.77 33.19
CA LEU A 886 1.57 -2.06 33.51
C LEU A 886 2.45 -1.93 32.26
N VAL A 887 2.86 -3.08 31.71
CA VAL A 887 3.62 -3.19 30.45
C VAL A 887 2.73 -3.89 29.43
N GLY A 888 2.51 -3.31 28.25
CA GLY A 888 1.60 -3.88 27.26
C GLY A 888 1.90 -3.50 25.82
N ASP A 889 1.09 -4.02 24.90
CA ASP A 889 1.12 -3.64 23.49
C ASP A 889 0.54 -2.23 23.31
N PRO A 890 1.24 -1.33 22.61
CA PRO A 890 0.79 0.05 22.42
C PRO A 890 -0.39 0.20 21.46
N GLY A 891 -0.82 -0.85 20.74
CA GLY A 891 -1.98 -0.87 19.86
C GLY A 891 -1.66 -0.60 18.38
N THR A 892 -2.69 -0.27 17.60
CA THR A 892 -2.60 -0.25 16.12
C THR A 892 -2.31 1.14 15.52
N GLY A 893 -2.75 2.21 16.17
CA GLY A 893 -2.61 3.59 15.68
C GLY A 893 -3.54 3.91 14.51
N SER A 894 -3.13 3.59 13.28
CA SER A 894 -3.85 3.91 12.03
C SER A 894 -3.60 2.85 10.97
N TYR A 895 -4.40 2.79 9.90
CA TYR A 895 -4.14 1.94 8.72
C TYR A 895 -3.76 2.73 7.46
N TYR A 896 -4.66 3.58 6.99
CA TYR A 896 -4.52 4.29 5.72
C TYR A 896 -4.38 5.81 5.90
N ALA A 897 -5.01 6.38 6.92
CA ALA A 897 -4.98 7.81 7.17
C ALA A 897 -3.57 8.29 7.48
N GLU A 898 -2.82 7.52 8.27
CA GLU A 898 -1.50 7.90 8.75
C GLU A 898 -0.46 6.76 8.60
N PRO A 899 0.11 6.58 7.39
CA PRO A 899 1.00 5.45 7.08
C PRO A 899 2.28 5.38 7.91
N SER A 900 2.83 6.52 8.32
CA SER A 900 4.01 6.59 9.20
C SER A 900 3.70 5.97 10.56
N TRP A 901 2.53 6.27 11.11
CA TRP A 901 2.06 5.73 12.38
C TRP A 901 1.74 4.24 12.28
N ARG A 902 1.09 3.80 11.18
CA ARG A 902 0.94 2.36 10.92
C ARG A 902 2.28 1.64 10.90
N ALA A 903 3.31 2.26 10.32
CA ALA A 903 4.64 1.68 10.31
C ALA A 903 5.29 1.67 11.70
N ALA A 904 5.12 2.73 12.49
CA ALA A 904 5.70 2.86 13.83
C ALA A 904 5.16 1.85 14.83
N PHE A 905 3.83 1.75 14.97
CA PHE A 905 3.17 0.88 15.96
C PHE A 905 3.48 -0.62 15.79
N ARG A 906 3.96 -1.05 14.62
CA ARG A 906 4.30 -2.45 14.35
C ARG A 906 5.78 -2.79 14.56
N ARG A 907 6.62 -1.79 14.86
CA ARG A 907 8.08 -1.97 14.97
C ARG A 907 8.48 -2.68 16.25
N THR A 908 9.60 -3.40 16.20
CA THR A 908 10.15 -4.10 17.36
C THR A 908 10.41 -3.16 18.53
N ARG A 909 10.96 -1.97 18.27
CA ARG A 909 11.24 -0.94 19.31
C ARG A 909 10.01 -0.38 20.04
N MET A 910 8.80 -0.67 19.56
CA MET A 910 7.56 -0.28 20.22
C MET A 910 7.04 -1.34 21.19
N HIS A 911 7.64 -2.53 21.22
CA HIS A 911 7.18 -3.66 22.02
C HIS A 911 8.20 -4.03 23.08
N ALA A 912 7.76 -4.82 24.07
CA ALA A 912 8.58 -5.20 25.21
C ALA A 912 9.64 -6.27 24.88
N THR A 913 10.50 -6.01 23.90
CA THR A 913 11.48 -6.95 23.31
C THR A 913 12.76 -6.21 22.88
N VAL A 914 13.65 -6.85 22.11
CA VAL A 914 14.96 -6.31 21.72
C VAL A 914 15.05 -5.96 20.23
N GLU A 915 15.46 -4.72 19.95
CA GLU A 915 15.86 -4.20 18.63
C GLU A 915 17.38 -4.35 18.43
N VAL A 916 17.81 -4.81 17.25
CA VAL A 916 19.23 -4.93 16.85
C VAL A 916 19.49 -4.01 15.65
N ASP A 917 20.52 -3.17 15.74
CA ASP A 917 20.98 -2.22 14.70
C ASP A 917 19.88 -1.29 14.14
N GLY A 918 18.88 -0.97 14.96
CA GLY A 918 17.77 -0.11 14.55
C GLY A 918 16.80 -0.78 13.57
N LEU A 919 16.80 -2.11 13.52
CA LEU A 919 16.01 -2.90 12.59
C LEU A 919 14.97 -3.77 13.30
N ASP A 920 13.87 -4.04 12.61
CA ASP A 920 12.81 -4.93 13.11
C ASP A 920 13.16 -6.41 12.95
N GLN A 921 12.64 -7.24 13.87
CA GLN A 921 12.77 -8.70 13.85
C GLN A 921 12.14 -9.32 12.60
N SER A 922 11.04 -8.73 12.12
CA SER A 922 10.35 -9.10 10.89
C SER A 922 10.39 -7.93 9.88
N VAL A 923 10.37 -8.22 8.58
CA VAL A 923 10.53 -7.19 7.54
C VAL A 923 9.19 -6.83 6.93
N ALA A 924 8.75 -5.58 7.10
CA ALA A 924 7.49 -5.11 6.56
C ALA A 924 7.54 -4.96 5.03
N GLY A 925 6.48 -5.42 4.35
CA GLY A 925 6.24 -5.28 2.91
C GLY A 925 5.10 -4.33 2.58
N GLY A 926 4.65 -3.55 3.55
CA GLY A 926 3.51 -2.65 3.48
C GLY A 926 2.60 -2.74 4.71
N PRO A 927 1.49 -1.99 4.74
CA PRO A 927 0.66 -1.81 5.93
C PRO A 927 -0.04 -3.08 6.43
N PHE A 928 -0.13 -4.11 5.57
CA PHE A 928 -0.79 -5.40 5.86
C PHE A 928 0.03 -6.59 5.31
N MET A 929 1.36 -6.46 5.25
CA MET A 929 2.22 -7.51 4.73
C MET A 929 3.57 -7.50 5.43
N TRP A 930 4.03 -8.69 5.82
CA TRP A 930 5.42 -8.97 6.14
C TRP A 930 6.06 -9.79 5.02
N THR A 931 7.24 -9.41 4.57
CA THR A 931 8.00 -10.10 3.51
C THR A 931 8.93 -11.16 4.06
N ARG A 932 9.28 -11.04 5.34
CA ARG A 932 10.05 -12.00 6.11
C ARG A 932 9.51 -12.00 7.53
N HIS A 933 9.28 -13.19 8.05
CA HIS A 933 8.77 -13.42 9.40
C HIS A 933 9.93 -13.92 10.25
N ALA A 934 10.12 -13.35 11.44
CA ALA A 934 10.96 -13.99 12.45
C ALA A 934 10.31 -15.32 12.84
N ALA A 935 11.09 -16.40 12.81
CA ALA A 935 10.65 -17.70 13.29
C ALA A 935 11.01 -17.84 14.76
N THR A 936 10.00 -18.04 15.60
CA THR A 936 10.15 -18.32 17.04
C THR A 936 10.36 -19.82 17.27
N SER A 937 11.14 -20.15 18.29
CA SER A 937 11.34 -21.52 18.76
C SER A 937 11.33 -21.54 20.28
N VAL A 938 10.40 -22.31 20.85
CA VAL A 938 10.37 -22.60 22.29
C VAL A 938 11.42 -23.66 22.60
N ARG A 939 12.31 -23.35 23.54
CA ARG A 939 13.42 -24.21 23.96
C ARG A 939 13.10 -24.95 25.26
N GLY A 940 12.39 -24.30 26.17
CA GLY A 940 11.98 -24.88 27.45
C GLY A 940 10.87 -24.08 28.12
N ILE A 941 9.91 -24.78 28.73
CA ILE A 941 8.86 -24.17 29.56
C ILE A 941 8.73 -25.02 30.83
N ASP A 942 8.89 -24.38 31.99
CA ASP A 942 8.58 -24.95 33.29
C ASP A 942 7.59 -24.01 34.01
N LEU A 943 6.30 -24.29 33.83
CA LEU A 943 5.21 -23.48 34.39
C LEU A 943 5.20 -23.49 35.92
N ALA A 944 5.68 -24.58 36.55
CA ALA A 944 5.68 -24.72 38.01
C ALA A 944 6.76 -23.84 38.65
N ARG A 945 7.91 -23.71 37.98
CA ARG A 945 9.01 -22.84 38.40
C ARG A 945 8.95 -21.43 37.80
N GLY A 946 7.99 -21.19 36.90
CA GLY A 946 7.81 -19.91 36.21
C GLY A 946 8.95 -19.59 35.25
N VAL A 947 9.48 -20.59 34.54
CA VAL A 947 10.60 -20.42 33.60
C VAL A 947 10.13 -20.62 32.17
N VAL A 948 10.48 -19.69 31.29
CA VAL A 948 10.24 -19.77 29.85
C VAL A 948 11.52 -19.41 29.11
N GLU A 949 11.95 -20.27 28.19
CA GLU A 949 13.05 -20.03 27.26
C GLU A 949 12.54 -20.16 25.83
N ALA A 950 12.72 -19.09 25.06
CA ALA A 950 12.42 -19.09 23.63
C ALA A 950 13.41 -18.19 22.88
N GLU A 951 13.54 -18.43 21.58
CA GLU A 951 14.42 -17.66 20.70
C GLU A 951 13.75 -17.34 19.38
N HIS A 952 14.30 -16.38 18.64
CA HIS A 952 13.90 -16.12 17.27
C HIS A 952 15.11 -15.86 16.34
N ASP A 953 14.89 -16.07 15.04
CA ASP A 953 15.95 -15.94 14.02
C ASP A 953 15.91 -14.64 13.21
N GLY A 954 15.05 -13.67 13.58
CA GLY A 954 14.80 -12.43 12.82
C GLY A 954 16.05 -11.63 12.38
N TYR A 955 17.12 -11.65 13.18
CA TYR A 955 18.37 -10.92 12.92
C TYR A 955 19.49 -11.78 12.31
N THR A 956 19.23 -13.06 12.02
CA THR A 956 20.19 -13.93 11.31
C THR A 956 20.45 -13.50 9.86
N ARG A 957 19.76 -12.44 9.42
CA ARG A 957 19.81 -11.83 8.10
C ARG A 957 20.80 -10.68 7.97
N LEU A 958 21.33 -10.21 9.10
CA LEU A 958 22.35 -9.19 9.12
C LEU A 958 23.65 -9.77 8.54
N ASP A 959 24.54 -8.90 8.07
CA ASP A 959 25.84 -9.32 7.53
C ASP A 959 26.65 -10.10 8.59
N ASP A 960 26.59 -9.61 9.84
CA ASP A 960 26.99 -10.33 11.04
C ASP A 960 25.72 -10.86 11.74
N PRO A 961 25.40 -12.17 11.63
CA PRO A 961 24.12 -12.71 12.09
C PRO A 961 23.97 -12.69 13.62
N VAL A 962 22.80 -12.25 14.09
CA VAL A 962 22.42 -12.30 15.51
C VAL A 962 21.19 -13.20 15.71
N ARG A 963 21.21 -14.04 16.74
CA ARG A 963 20.07 -14.77 17.28
C ARG A 963 19.71 -14.17 18.63
N HIS A 964 18.44 -13.88 18.84
CA HIS A 964 17.93 -13.37 20.12
C HIS A 964 17.26 -14.52 20.85
N ARG A 965 17.81 -14.87 22.02
CA ARG A 965 17.23 -15.85 22.94
C ARG A 965 16.85 -15.13 24.22
N ARG A 966 15.62 -15.37 24.71
CA ARG A 966 15.07 -14.76 25.91
C ARG A 966 14.74 -15.83 26.94
N TYR A 967 15.15 -15.59 28.17
CA TYR A 967 14.73 -16.31 29.36
C TYR A 967 13.84 -15.40 30.20
N LEU A 968 12.60 -15.82 30.44
CA LEU A 968 11.71 -15.21 31.42
C LEU A 968 11.67 -16.11 32.65
N VAL A 969 12.12 -15.60 33.79
CA VAL A 969 12.18 -16.30 35.07
C VAL A 969 11.32 -15.53 36.07
N ALA A 970 10.13 -16.06 36.32
CA ALA A 970 9.12 -15.46 37.18
C ALA A 970 8.56 -16.51 38.17
N PRO A 971 9.30 -16.87 39.23
CA PRO A 971 8.84 -17.85 40.22
C PRO A 971 7.49 -17.45 40.85
N PRO A 972 6.55 -18.38 41.09
CA PRO A 972 5.21 -18.04 41.60
C PRO A 972 5.18 -17.34 42.96
N GLU A 973 6.16 -17.63 43.81
CA GLU A 973 6.25 -17.11 45.20
C GLU A 973 7.04 -15.79 45.30
N GLN A 974 7.38 -15.17 44.18
CA GLN A 974 8.21 -13.97 44.12
C GLN A 974 7.49 -12.87 43.35
N ASP A 975 7.72 -11.62 43.73
CA ASP A 975 7.14 -10.42 43.11
C ASP A 975 8.01 -9.80 42.01
N TRP A 976 9.27 -10.22 41.92
CA TRP A 976 10.19 -9.89 40.84
C TRP A 976 10.07 -10.88 39.69
N ALA A 977 10.28 -10.43 38.47
CA ALA A 977 10.51 -11.27 37.29
C ALA A 977 11.83 -10.85 36.63
N LEU A 978 12.66 -11.82 36.27
CA LEU A 978 13.89 -11.58 35.51
C LEU A 978 13.62 -11.88 34.04
N VAL A 979 13.90 -10.89 33.19
CA VAL A 979 14.04 -11.07 31.74
C VAL A 979 15.51 -11.00 31.40
N LEU A 980 16.06 -12.11 30.93
CA LEU A 980 17.43 -12.21 30.45
C LEU A 980 17.41 -12.38 28.92
N ASP A 981 17.92 -11.37 28.22
CA ASP A 981 18.12 -11.37 26.78
C ASP A 981 19.57 -11.76 26.48
N LEU A 982 19.74 -12.85 25.73
CA LEU A 982 21.02 -13.32 25.20
C LEU A 982 21.06 -13.10 23.69
N LEU A 983 22.00 -12.27 23.26
CA LEU A 983 22.21 -11.88 21.88
C LEU A 983 23.45 -12.63 21.36
N GLU A 984 23.20 -13.75 20.68
CA GLU A 984 24.23 -14.67 20.20
C GLU A 984 24.59 -14.37 18.75
N GLY A 985 25.87 -14.23 18.43
CA GLY A 985 26.32 -13.89 17.09
C GLY A 985 27.80 -13.57 17.05
N THR A 986 28.23 -12.95 15.95
CA THR A 986 29.56 -12.38 15.75
C THR A 986 29.43 -10.89 15.45
N GLY A 987 30.53 -10.14 15.43
CA GLY A 987 30.52 -8.74 15.00
C GLY A 987 30.08 -7.74 16.07
N GLN A 988 30.15 -6.46 15.70
CA GLN A 988 29.79 -5.33 16.56
C GLN A 988 28.38 -4.85 16.22
N HIS A 989 27.52 -4.76 17.24
CA HIS A 989 26.12 -4.40 17.07
C HIS A 989 25.65 -3.39 18.11
N ARG A 990 24.56 -2.71 17.77
CA ARG A 990 23.77 -1.86 18.68
C ARG A 990 22.54 -2.64 19.15
N PHE A 991 22.28 -2.63 20.45
CA PHE A 991 21.10 -3.27 21.06
C PHE A 991 20.24 -2.27 21.79
N ARG A 992 18.91 -2.42 21.70
CA ARG A 992 17.95 -1.63 22.45
C ARG A 992 16.88 -2.54 23.06
N THR A 993 16.70 -2.45 24.38
CA THR A 993 15.54 -3.02 25.07
C THR A 993 14.44 -1.97 25.18
N SER A 994 13.19 -2.40 25.22
CA SER A 994 12.03 -1.52 25.28
C SER A 994 11.00 -2.05 26.26
N TRP A 995 10.33 -1.15 26.98
CA TRP A 995 9.26 -1.44 27.94
C TRP A 995 8.17 -0.37 27.81
N PRO A 996 7.14 -0.62 26.98
CA PRO A 996 6.03 0.30 26.79
C PRO A 996 5.10 0.26 28.01
N LEU A 997 4.88 1.41 28.62
CA LEU A 997 4.07 1.56 29.83
C LEU A 997 2.67 2.05 29.48
N HIS A 998 1.66 1.57 30.22
CA HIS A 998 0.29 2.04 30.07
C HIS A 998 0.18 3.58 30.29
N PRO A 999 -0.69 4.32 29.58
CA PRO A 999 -0.69 5.79 29.58
C PRO A 999 -0.99 6.48 30.91
N ASP A 1000 -1.58 5.75 31.87
CA ASP A 1000 -1.89 6.26 33.21
C ASP A 1000 -0.67 6.22 34.16
N LEU A 1001 0.47 5.73 33.69
CA LEU A 1001 1.68 5.58 34.49
C LEU A 1001 2.62 6.78 34.38
N GLY A 1002 3.25 7.12 35.50
CA GLY A 1002 4.39 8.03 35.61
C GLY A 1002 5.71 7.26 35.72
N VAL A 1003 6.84 7.95 35.52
CA VAL A 1003 8.20 7.38 35.66
C VAL A 1003 9.10 8.35 36.40
N GLU A 1004 9.67 7.88 37.51
CA GLU A 1004 10.79 8.50 38.23
C GLU A 1004 12.11 7.82 37.82
N ASP A 1005 13.11 8.63 37.48
CA ASP A 1005 14.39 8.16 36.94
C ASP A 1005 15.49 8.20 38.00
N HIS A 1006 16.08 7.04 38.26
CA HIS A 1006 17.21 6.84 39.16
C HIS A 1006 18.39 6.19 38.42
N GLY A 1007 18.60 6.56 37.15
CA GLY A 1007 19.66 6.02 36.30
C GLY A 1007 19.28 4.66 35.72
N THR A 1008 19.98 3.59 36.13
CA THR A 1008 19.69 2.22 35.67
C THR A 1008 18.41 1.65 36.27
N THR A 1009 17.83 2.33 37.24
CA THR A 1009 16.53 2.00 37.85
C THR A 1009 15.49 3.04 37.46
N GLN A 1010 14.35 2.56 36.96
CA GLN A 1010 13.16 3.36 36.67
C GLN A 1010 12.05 2.92 37.63
N VAL A 1011 11.51 3.86 38.41
CA VAL A 1011 10.36 3.61 39.30
C VAL A 1011 9.11 4.10 38.58
N VAL A 1012 8.19 3.18 38.32
CA VAL A 1012 6.93 3.44 37.64
C VAL A 1012 5.85 3.63 38.69
N GLU A 1013 5.08 4.71 38.56
CA GLU A 1013 4.06 5.10 39.52
C GLU A 1013 2.67 5.22 38.87
N ARG A 1014 1.64 5.03 39.68
CA ARG A 1014 0.24 5.29 39.35
C ARG A 1014 -0.39 6.06 40.50
N ASP A 1015 -1.01 7.19 40.21
CA ASP A 1015 -1.67 8.05 41.22
C ASP A 1015 -0.75 8.40 42.42
N GLY A 1016 0.57 8.49 42.18
CA GLY A 1016 1.58 8.79 43.20
C GLY A 1016 2.06 7.60 44.04
N SER A 1017 1.58 6.38 43.76
CA SER A 1017 2.09 5.15 44.37
C SER A 1017 3.00 4.39 43.41
N ALA A 1018 4.12 3.85 43.89
CA ALA A 1018 4.93 2.96 43.08
C ALA A 1018 4.12 1.70 42.72
N VAL A 1019 4.27 1.21 41.49
CA VAL A 1019 3.60 -0.01 41.03
C VAL A 1019 4.53 -0.99 40.33
N LEU A 1020 5.67 -0.51 39.81
CA LEU A 1020 6.67 -1.33 39.15
C LEU A 1020 8.05 -0.69 39.25
N GLN A 1021 9.08 -1.47 39.57
CA GLN A 1021 10.48 -1.07 39.44
C GLN A 1021 11.11 -1.83 38.28
N VAL A 1022 11.77 -1.12 37.37
CA VAL A 1022 12.48 -1.68 36.21
C VAL A 1022 13.96 -1.38 36.37
N VAL A 1023 14.77 -2.42 36.60
CA VAL A 1023 16.23 -2.29 36.75
C VAL A 1023 16.93 -3.12 35.70
N THR A 1024 17.77 -2.48 34.89
CA THR A 1024 18.49 -3.15 33.80
C THR A 1024 20.00 -3.14 34.06
N THR A 1025 20.68 -4.19 33.63
CA THR A 1025 22.15 -4.29 33.56
C THR A 1025 22.58 -5.07 32.32
N SER A 1026 23.85 -4.99 31.94
CA SER A 1026 24.38 -5.73 30.79
C SER A 1026 25.85 -6.09 30.98
N THR A 1027 26.30 -7.12 30.26
CA THR A 1027 27.73 -7.46 30.12
C THR A 1027 28.50 -6.44 29.29
N ALA A 1028 27.82 -5.52 28.60
CA ALA A 1028 28.40 -4.43 27.84
C ALA A 1028 27.98 -3.07 28.41
N ALA A 1029 28.72 -2.01 28.08
CA ALA A 1029 28.38 -0.66 28.47
C ALA A 1029 27.04 -0.25 27.87
N MET A 1030 26.13 0.23 28.72
CA MET A 1030 24.78 0.62 28.33
C MET A 1030 24.39 1.97 28.95
N ARG A 1031 23.37 2.61 28.37
CA ARG A 1031 22.72 3.78 28.96
C ARG A 1031 21.20 3.61 28.98
N PRO A 1032 20.50 4.07 30.04
CA PRO A 1032 19.05 4.13 30.03
C PRO A 1032 18.55 5.18 29.03
N TYR A 1033 17.32 4.99 28.54
CA TYR A 1033 16.60 6.00 27.76
C TYR A 1033 15.11 5.97 28.08
N ARG A 1034 14.44 7.06 27.75
CA ARG A 1034 12.98 7.20 27.85
C ARG A 1034 12.44 8.09 26.75
N ALA A 1035 11.22 7.79 26.30
CA ALA A 1035 10.46 8.61 25.37
C ALA A 1035 9.01 8.73 25.84
N ARG A 1036 8.38 9.88 25.59
CA ARG A 1036 6.95 10.10 25.83
C ARG A 1036 6.43 11.08 24.81
N GLY A 1037 5.50 10.62 23.96
CA GLY A 1037 4.88 11.45 22.94
C GLY A 1037 5.88 12.00 21.92
N ASP A 1038 6.89 11.23 21.53
CA ASP A 1038 7.91 11.67 20.56
C ASP A 1038 7.40 11.41 19.13
N ASP A 1039 7.03 12.48 18.42
CA ASP A 1039 6.54 12.43 17.03
C ASP A 1039 7.65 12.17 16.00
N ASP A 1040 8.87 12.62 16.28
CA ASP A 1040 10.00 12.53 15.35
C ASP A 1040 10.49 11.08 15.25
N GLU A 1041 10.60 10.41 16.40
CA GLU A 1041 10.93 8.99 16.46
C GLU A 1041 9.70 8.07 16.44
N GLY A 1042 8.49 8.61 16.62
CA GLY A 1042 7.26 7.82 16.72
C GLY A 1042 7.28 6.87 17.93
N LEU A 1043 7.88 7.29 19.05
CA LEU A 1043 8.07 6.51 20.28
C LEU A 1043 7.27 7.09 21.46
N GLY A 1044 6.91 6.24 22.42
CA GLY A 1044 6.18 6.68 23.60
C GLY A 1044 4.73 7.09 23.30
N TRP A 1045 4.04 6.29 22.48
CA TRP A 1045 2.64 6.49 22.11
C TRP A 1045 1.84 5.23 22.36
N TRP A 1046 0.59 5.42 22.77
CA TRP A 1046 -0.39 4.35 23.00
C TRP A 1046 -1.68 4.65 22.25
N SER A 1047 -2.25 3.64 21.62
CA SER A 1047 -3.46 3.71 20.80
C SER A 1047 -4.59 2.95 21.51
N PRO A 1048 -5.32 3.57 22.45
CA PRO A 1048 -6.37 2.89 23.20
C PRO A 1048 -7.57 2.49 22.32
N ARG A 1049 -7.72 3.16 21.17
CA ARG A 1049 -8.70 2.87 20.11
C ARG A 1049 -8.07 3.15 18.75
N PHE A 1050 -8.55 2.47 17.70
CA PHE A 1050 -8.14 2.75 16.32
C PHE A 1050 -8.31 4.23 15.97
N GLU A 1051 -7.37 4.84 15.23
CA GLU A 1051 -7.31 6.29 14.93
C GLU A 1051 -7.32 7.19 16.18
N SER A 1052 -6.74 6.73 17.30
CA SER A 1052 -6.44 7.54 18.48
C SER A 1052 -5.02 7.29 18.98
N ARG A 1053 -4.43 8.30 19.61
CA ARG A 1053 -3.11 8.20 20.24
C ARG A 1053 -3.07 9.06 21.51
N THR A 1054 -2.46 8.53 22.54
CA THR A 1054 -2.20 9.20 23.81
C THR A 1054 -0.71 9.06 24.12
N PRO A 1055 -0.02 10.13 24.55
CA PRO A 1055 1.37 10.02 25.00
C PRO A 1055 1.50 9.05 26.16
N ALA A 1056 2.44 8.11 26.05
CA ALA A 1056 2.73 7.09 27.06
C ALA A 1056 4.24 6.96 27.25
N TRP A 1057 4.69 6.46 28.39
CA TRP A 1057 6.12 6.25 28.60
C TRP A 1057 6.60 5.00 27.87
N LEU A 1058 7.69 5.13 27.13
CA LEU A 1058 8.52 4.02 26.68
C LEU A 1058 9.87 4.15 27.39
N ILE A 1059 10.25 3.15 28.19
CA ILE A 1059 11.54 3.13 28.89
C ILE A 1059 12.38 1.95 28.41
N GLY A 1060 13.70 2.03 28.58
CA GLY A 1060 14.59 0.93 28.22
C GLY A 1060 16.06 1.29 28.37
N ALA A 1061 16.92 0.45 27.79
CA ALA A 1061 18.35 0.67 27.75
C ALA A 1061 18.90 0.48 26.34
N VAL A 1062 20.00 1.18 26.04
CA VAL A 1062 20.74 1.05 24.78
C VAL A 1062 22.18 0.68 25.05
N VAL A 1063 22.64 -0.37 24.38
CA VAL A 1063 24.05 -0.71 24.19
C VAL A 1063 24.47 -0.14 22.84
N GLU A 1064 25.28 0.92 22.83
CA GLU A 1064 25.58 1.68 21.61
C GLU A 1064 26.40 0.90 20.60
N SER A 1065 27.35 0.09 21.09
CA SER A 1065 28.21 -0.78 20.28
C SER A 1065 28.82 -1.82 21.21
N ALA A 1066 28.62 -3.10 20.92
CA ALA A 1066 29.25 -4.20 21.64
C ALA A 1066 29.49 -5.39 20.71
N GLU A 1067 30.59 -6.11 20.97
CA GLU A 1067 30.87 -7.36 20.26
C GLU A 1067 30.03 -8.49 20.84
N CYS A 1068 29.34 -9.23 19.98
CA CYS A 1068 28.59 -10.40 20.39
C CYS A 1068 29.52 -11.49 20.96
N PRO A 1069 29.07 -12.27 21.97
CA PRO A 1069 27.71 -12.30 22.48
C PRO A 1069 27.49 -11.33 23.65
N VAL A 1070 26.30 -10.72 23.70
CA VAL A 1070 25.91 -9.78 24.76
C VAL A 1070 24.75 -10.36 25.56
N ALA A 1071 24.79 -10.18 26.88
CA ALA A 1071 23.66 -10.50 27.76
C ALA A 1071 23.13 -9.21 28.42
N ILE A 1072 21.81 -9.07 28.45
CA ILE A 1072 21.10 -7.95 29.08
C ILE A 1072 20.09 -8.54 30.05
N ALA A 1073 20.18 -8.16 31.33
CA ALA A 1073 19.25 -8.58 32.36
C ALA A 1073 18.38 -7.41 32.78
N THR A 1074 17.07 -7.59 32.79
CA THR A 1074 16.10 -6.65 33.35
C THR A 1074 15.30 -7.34 34.45
N VAL A 1075 15.34 -6.78 35.66
CA VAL A 1075 14.49 -7.20 36.78
C VAL A 1075 13.29 -6.27 36.86
N LEU A 1076 12.10 -6.87 36.82
CA LEU A 1076 10.79 -6.23 36.87
C LEU A 1076 10.12 -6.59 38.19
N THR A 1077 10.06 -5.65 39.14
CA THR A 1077 9.52 -5.90 40.48
C THR A 1077 8.23 -5.13 40.68
N VAL A 1078 7.10 -5.85 40.82
CA VAL A 1078 5.82 -5.22 41.18
C VAL A 1078 5.82 -4.96 42.69
N SER A 1079 5.74 -3.69 43.08
CA SER A 1079 5.82 -3.28 44.48
C SER A 1079 5.14 -1.93 44.68
N GLU A 1080 4.49 -1.77 45.84
CA GLU A 1080 3.93 -0.50 46.31
C GLU A 1080 4.97 0.40 46.99
N ASP A 1081 6.18 -0.12 47.24
CA ASP A 1081 7.24 0.61 47.92
C ASP A 1081 7.99 1.54 46.97
N ARG A 1082 8.07 2.82 47.36
CA ARG A 1082 8.90 3.82 46.68
C ARG A 1082 10.40 3.61 46.90
N GLU A 1083 10.80 2.87 47.94
CA GLU A 1083 12.22 2.56 48.15
C GLU A 1083 12.73 1.59 47.08
N LEU A 1084 13.91 1.89 46.53
CA LEU A 1084 14.59 1.01 45.57
C LEU A 1084 14.84 -0.35 46.21
N ARG A 1085 14.09 -1.35 45.75
CA ARG A 1085 14.14 -2.69 46.32
C ARG A 1085 15.28 -3.50 45.70
N VAL A 1086 15.42 -3.41 44.38
CA VAL A 1086 16.51 -4.08 43.64
C VAL A 1086 17.77 -3.21 43.69
N LYS A 1087 18.80 -3.69 44.39
CA LYS A 1087 20.12 -3.06 44.49
C LYS A 1087 21.21 -4.03 44.02
N ASP A 1088 22.37 -3.48 43.66
CA ASP A 1088 23.56 -4.25 43.28
C ASP A 1088 23.30 -5.29 42.17
N LEU A 1089 22.44 -4.96 41.20
CA LEU A 1089 22.14 -5.83 40.07
C LEU A 1089 23.39 -6.01 39.20
N SER A 1090 23.89 -7.23 39.15
CA SER A 1090 25.07 -7.62 38.38
C SER A 1090 24.78 -8.80 37.47
N ILE A 1091 25.42 -8.81 36.31
CA ILE A 1091 25.41 -9.91 35.36
C ILE A 1091 26.85 -10.33 35.02
N ALA A 1092 27.10 -11.62 35.00
CA ALA A 1092 28.38 -12.20 34.62
C ALA A 1092 28.16 -13.37 33.66
N ARG A 1093 29.14 -13.59 32.78
CA ARG A 1093 29.19 -14.78 31.92
C ARG A 1093 30.38 -15.62 32.32
N ASP A 1094 30.19 -16.92 32.43
CA ASP A 1094 31.26 -17.86 32.72
C ASP A 1094 31.98 -18.32 31.44
N GLU A 1095 33.13 -18.98 31.61
CA GLU A 1095 33.96 -19.47 30.50
C GLU A 1095 33.26 -20.57 29.68
N SER A 1096 32.28 -21.26 30.26
CA SER A 1096 31.46 -22.27 29.56
C SER A 1096 30.29 -21.67 28.77
N GLY A 1097 30.11 -20.35 28.81
CA GLY A 1097 29.06 -19.62 28.12
C GLY A 1097 27.79 -19.37 28.95
N GLY A 1098 27.70 -19.94 30.16
CA GLY A 1098 26.60 -19.72 31.10
C GLY A 1098 26.51 -18.27 31.58
N VAL A 1099 25.32 -17.90 32.07
CA VAL A 1099 25.03 -16.54 32.54
C VAL A 1099 24.55 -16.60 33.99
N GLU A 1100 25.15 -15.79 34.85
CA GLU A 1100 24.71 -15.59 36.24
C GLU A 1100 24.25 -14.14 36.43
N VAL A 1101 23.05 -13.97 36.99
CA VAL A 1101 22.46 -12.68 37.36
C VAL A 1101 22.21 -12.68 38.86
N THR A 1102 22.70 -11.66 39.57
CA THR A 1102 22.47 -11.51 41.02
C THR A 1102 22.08 -10.09 41.40
N TRP A 1103 21.26 -9.93 42.42
CA TRP A 1103 20.92 -8.63 43.03
C TRP A 1103 20.58 -8.81 44.50
N THR A 1104 20.36 -7.72 45.23
CA THR A 1104 19.77 -7.74 46.57
C THR A 1104 18.37 -7.14 46.52
N ASP A 1105 17.44 -7.70 47.30
CA ASP A 1105 16.04 -7.23 47.37
C ASP A 1105 15.67 -6.63 48.75
N GLY A 1106 16.68 -6.37 49.58
CA GLY A 1106 16.57 -5.92 50.96
C GLY A 1106 16.61 -7.05 52.00
N THR A 1107 16.18 -8.27 51.65
CA THR A 1107 16.10 -9.42 52.59
C THR A 1107 16.87 -10.64 52.14
N THR A 1108 16.96 -10.84 50.83
CA THR A 1108 17.66 -11.94 50.18
C THR A 1108 18.61 -11.40 49.13
N ARG A 1109 19.48 -12.28 48.63
CA ARG A 1109 20.33 -12.01 47.47
C ARG A 1109 19.97 -12.98 46.35
N PRO A 1110 18.89 -12.74 45.58
CA PRO A 1110 18.51 -13.62 44.48
C PRO A 1110 19.67 -13.83 43.51
N ALA A 1111 19.84 -15.08 43.08
CA ALA A 1111 20.83 -15.47 42.08
C ALA A 1111 20.17 -16.41 41.08
N VAL A 1112 20.23 -16.07 39.79
CA VAL A 1112 19.73 -16.87 38.67
C VAL A 1112 20.91 -17.29 37.80
N ARG A 1113 21.08 -18.58 37.59
CA ARG A 1113 22.07 -19.19 36.69
C ARG A 1113 21.37 -19.85 35.53
N VAL A 1114 21.84 -19.54 34.33
CA VAL A 1114 21.36 -20.10 33.07
C VAL A 1114 22.51 -20.82 32.40
N ASP A 1115 22.35 -22.13 32.18
CA ASP A 1115 23.22 -22.90 31.30
C ASP A 1115 22.71 -22.77 29.86
N THR A 1116 23.45 -22.03 29.04
CA THR A 1116 23.07 -21.74 27.65
C THR A 1116 23.22 -22.94 26.72
N GLY A 1117 23.94 -23.99 27.13
CA GLY A 1117 24.15 -25.22 26.36
C GLY A 1117 23.00 -26.23 26.49
N THR A 1118 22.24 -26.16 27.60
CA THR A 1118 21.17 -27.11 27.90
C THR A 1118 19.80 -26.40 27.89
N PRO A 1119 18.87 -26.75 26.97
CA PRO A 1119 17.54 -26.12 26.93
C PRO A 1119 16.77 -26.25 28.25
N GLY A 1120 16.21 -25.14 28.72
CA GLY A 1120 15.45 -25.02 29.96
C GLY A 1120 16.30 -25.07 31.24
N ALA A 1121 17.62 -25.15 31.15
CA ALA A 1121 18.50 -25.30 32.31
C ALA A 1121 18.70 -23.97 33.05
N VAL A 1122 17.69 -23.62 33.84
CA VAL A 1122 17.69 -22.45 34.73
C VAL A 1122 17.64 -22.90 36.19
N ALA A 1123 18.58 -22.41 36.99
CA ALA A 1123 18.60 -22.55 38.44
C ALA A 1123 18.46 -21.17 39.09
N TYR A 1124 17.65 -21.05 40.13
CA TYR A 1124 17.58 -19.83 40.92
C TYR A 1124 17.62 -20.15 42.41
N SER A 1125 18.21 -19.26 43.21
CA SER A 1125 18.35 -19.39 44.66
C SER A 1125 18.11 -18.06 45.37
N LEU A 1126 17.63 -18.12 46.62
CA LEU A 1126 17.27 -16.96 47.46
C LEU A 1126 17.99 -17.02 48.81
N PRO A 1127 19.33 -16.90 48.85
CA PRO A 1127 20.06 -16.85 50.11
C PRO A 1127 19.65 -15.62 50.94
N VAL A 1128 19.39 -15.82 52.23
CA VAL A 1128 19.05 -14.75 53.19
C VAL A 1128 20.29 -13.90 53.46
N LEU A 1129 20.13 -12.57 53.46
CA LEU A 1129 21.20 -11.64 53.83
C LEU A 1129 21.42 -11.70 55.35
N ALA A 1130 22.67 -11.94 55.76
CA ALA A 1130 23.06 -12.10 57.17
C ALA A 1130 23.09 -10.78 57.95
#